data_AF-Q0C7B1-F1
#
_entry.id   AF-Q0C7B1-F1
#
_cell.length_a   1.000
_cell.length_b   1.000
_cell.length_c   1.000
_cell.angle_alpha   90.00
_cell.angle_beta   90.00
_cell.angle_gamma   90.00
#
_symmetry.space_group_name_H-M   'P 1'
#
loop_
_entity.id
_entity.type
_entity.pdbx_description
1 polymer ?
#
loop_
_entity_poly.entity_id
_entity_poly.type
_entity_poly.pdbx_seq_one_letter_code
_entity_poly.pdbx_strand_id
1 'polypeptide(L)'
;MMTALSEAKNLIGRNGNNCGSSSSGSKENRDVYCTIALDQEEICRTPTIERTLSPFFGEEYQFEIPRHFRYLSVYVWDRDRHLKQDKPYGKIAIKREDLHQYNHKDHWFPLRPVDEDSEVQGMAHLEITVDDGVGNLKQCNEFDDCSSHHHFQSSNNSTSSGGGGTLKTIFGGSSDFGNNVQQQSFRNILDTSSSSSRSSRISIKLTECMNLARKNGLCDSYAILTAHYSNKKKISHRTKVKKKTVNPEFGEVASFDLCVDVCGSDSRSDSNNTYTVAPLGGADLCEVVIAFMHKGGIGDDVFLGEIKLPVRGKQQLNAVQQSAWYYLQPRTSHSRPTRTCATPPGTRLSCDNSLGSLRLKLIYTADHVFPLATYDHLLNILIQSINQKPITASAVHILGEIIQNKTEVAQPLVRLFTHTNVIAPMIKALADHEISKLTDPTTIFRGNTLVSKMMDEAMRLSGLHYLHNTLRPIVEEIFADKKPCEIDPARVKDKSMIDTNLVNLQEYVEKVFEAITKSAVKCPAVLCQIFHDLRECAAKYFPQNKEVRYSVVSGFIFLRFFAPAILGPKLFDLTTEPVDEQTTRTLTLISKTIQSLGNLVSSRSAQQPCKEQYTGQLYKKFCTEKHVDAIKHFLEVISTVGANICDDDSTTVLEPVVLKEGMMTKRAQGRKRFGRRNFKQRYFRLTTQSLSYAKAKGKRPICDIPLAEILAVERLTERSFKMQNIFQIVRKERPLYVQTANCVEEKEWVDLLSKICQSNKARLEHFHPCAYINGMWTCCAENDQYAAGCTAVSPTPFQMELATALDPARELQRLHSLIMANFHGLEELDSTLTAACEDPGAARKTIKKLNEIANSLERIHRKYKTMLAREMRYGSRQAPIGDDNYLHTSRMIAAAAASSGNGNLAATAAAAVAASSMLPASQHFDKSPGLFHRNHPLRRSDNERFSQC
;
A
#
# COMPACT_ATOMS: atom_id res chain seq x y z
N MET A 1 -2.73 -2.17 4.43
CA MET A 1 -2.64 -3.51 3.82
C MET A 1 -1.92 -4.44 4.78
N MET A 2 -2.29 -5.71 4.78
CA MET A 2 -1.64 -6.80 5.50
C MET A 2 -1.47 -7.98 4.55
N THR A 3 -0.37 -8.70 4.63
CA THR A 3 -0.13 -9.93 3.87
C THR A 3 0.73 -10.88 4.68
N ALA A 4 0.20 -12.06 4.99
CA ALA A 4 0.94 -13.14 5.61
C ALA A 4 1.32 -14.20 4.57
N LEU A 5 2.59 -14.61 4.62
CA LEU A 5 3.22 -15.60 3.76
C LEU A 5 3.42 -16.89 4.57
N SER A 6 2.57 -17.88 4.36
CA SER A 6 2.60 -19.11 5.18
C SER A 6 3.65 -20.10 4.66
N GLU A 7 3.37 -20.75 3.53
CA GLU A 7 4.19 -21.83 2.98
C GLU A 7 4.01 -21.96 1.46
N ALA A 8 5.05 -22.40 0.76
CA ALA A 8 4.93 -22.92 -0.60
C ALA A 8 5.06 -24.45 -0.61
N LYS A 9 4.42 -25.10 -1.58
CA LYS A 9 4.44 -26.55 -1.77
C LYS A 9 4.58 -26.92 -3.24
N ASN A 10 5.10 -28.12 -3.49
CA ASN A 10 5.29 -28.72 -4.82
C ASN A 10 6.20 -27.91 -5.76
N LEU A 11 7.24 -27.25 -5.23
CA LEU A 11 8.25 -26.60 -6.08
C LEU A 11 9.09 -27.67 -6.81
N ILE A 12 9.38 -27.44 -8.09
CA ILE A 12 10.11 -28.39 -8.94
C ILE A 12 11.63 -28.22 -8.70
N GLY A 13 12.38 -29.32 -8.56
CA GLY A 13 13.84 -29.31 -8.40
C GLY A 13 14.59 -28.70 -9.61
N ARG A 14 15.86 -28.33 -9.44
CA ARG A 14 16.61 -27.54 -10.46
C ARG A 14 16.74 -28.22 -11.83
N ASN A 15 16.90 -29.55 -11.89
CA ASN A 15 17.09 -30.29 -13.16
C ASN A 15 15.81 -30.93 -13.76
N GLY A 16 14.61 -30.51 -13.33
CA GLY A 16 13.34 -31.18 -13.67
C GLY A 16 12.91 -31.21 -15.15
N ASN A 17 13.61 -30.55 -16.07
CA ASN A 17 13.20 -30.42 -17.48
C ASN A 17 13.90 -31.40 -18.46
N ASN A 18 14.91 -32.17 -18.03
CA ASN A 18 15.57 -33.14 -18.91
C ASN A 18 14.95 -34.54 -18.76
N CYS A 19 14.09 -34.92 -19.70
CA CYS A 19 13.68 -36.30 -19.91
C CYS A 19 14.85 -37.12 -20.50
N GLY A 20 15.80 -37.53 -19.65
CA GLY A 20 16.94 -38.37 -20.01
C GLY A 20 17.32 -39.28 -18.84
N SER A 21 17.43 -40.59 -19.10
CA SER A 21 17.57 -41.61 -18.05
C SER A 21 18.98 -41.73 -17.49
N SER A 22 19.14 -41.51 -16.18
CA SER A 22 20.22 -42.09 -15.37
C SER A 22 19.78 -42.24 -13.90
N SER A 23 20.34 -43.23 -13.22
CA SER A 23 19.94 -43.64 -11.87
C SER A 23 20.65 -42.87 -10.75
N SER A 24 20.04 -42.84 -9.56
CA SER A 24 20.62 -42.40 -8.28
C SER A 24 21.29 -41.01 -8.29
N GLY A 25 20.47 -39.96 -8.18
CA GLY A 25 20.90 -38.60 -7.85
C GLY A 25 19.95 -37.95 -6.84
N SER A 26 20.47 -37.09 -5.95
CA SER A 26 19.66 -36.38 -4.97
C SER A 26 18.63 -35.46 -5.63
N LYS A 27 17.43 -35.33 -5.05
CA LYS A 27 16.53 -34.22 -5.37
C LYS A 27 17.26 -32.91 -5.08
N GLU A 28 17.58 -32.13 -6.11
CA GLU A 28 18.22 -30.83 -5.95
C GLU A 28 17.22 -29.81 -5.37
N ASN A 29 17.30 -29.65 -4.06
CA ASN A 29 16.54 -28.66 -3.31
C ASN A 29 16.99 -27.22 -3.67
N ARG A 30 16.11 -26.24 -3.47
CA ARG A 30 16.36 -24.82 -3.77
C ARG A 30 16.59 -24.00 -2.50
N ASP A 31 17.21 -22.84 -2.65
CA ASP A 31 17.33 -21.84 -1.59
C ASP A 31 16.33 -20.72 -1.89
N VAL A 32 15.17 -20.72 -1.23
CA VAL A 32 13.98 -19.99 -1.68
C VAL A 32 13.68 -18.78 -0.80
N TYR A 33 13.35 -17.65 -1.40
CA TYR A 33 12.75 -16.50 -0.69
C TYR A 33 11.59 -15.91 -1.49
N CYS A 34 10.68 -15.24 -0.79
CA CYS A 34 9.56 -14.51 -1.41
C CYS A 34 9.81 -12.99 -1.33
N THR A 35 9.32 -12.25 -2.33
CA THR A 35 9.19 -10.79 -2.25
C THR A 35 7.77 -10.36 -2.59
N ILE A 36 7.24 -9.42 -1.80
CA ILE A 36 5.98 -8.75 -2.11
C ILE A 36 6.31 -7.46 -2.84
N ALA A 37 5.69 -7.25 -4.00
CA ALA A 37 5.80 -6.03 -4.77
C ALA A 37 4.43 -5.41 -5.02
N LEU A 38 4.36 -4.09 -4.99
CA LEU A 38 3.28 -3.35 -5.61
C LEU A 38 3.72 -3.03 -7.03
N ASP A 39 3.01 -3.58 -8.01
CA ASP A 39 3.40 -3.62 -9.40
C ASP A 39 4.79 -4.28 -9.61
N GLN A 40 5.83 -3.48 -9.89
CA GLN A 40 7.24 -3.88 -10.04
C GLN A 40 8.13 -3.47 -8.85
N GLU A 41 7.59 -2.78 -7.84
CA GLU A 41 8.39 -2.27 -6.73
C GLU A 41 8.32 -3.20 -5.52
N GLU A 42 9.46 -3.79 -5.17
CA GLU A 42 9.64 -4.61 -3.97
C GLU A 42 9.40 -3.79 -2.69
N ILE A 43 8.34 -4.15 -1.97
CA ILE A 43 7.97 -3.54 -0.69
C ILE A 43 8.67 -4.26 0.47
N CYS A 44 8.69 -5.59 0.45
CA CYS A 44 9.36 -6.41 1.46
C CYS A 44 9.81 -7.79 0.92
N ARG A 45 10.71 -8.42 1.67
CA ARG A 45 11.39 -9.68 1.34
C ARG A 45 11.46 -10.58 2.56
N THR A 46 11.17 -11.87 2.39
CA THR A 46 11.33 -12.89 3.45
C THR A 46 12.81 -13.24 3.67
N PRO A 47 13.16 -13.84 4.83
CA PRO A 47 14.35 -14.66 4.94
C PRO A 47 14.43 -15.71 3.81
N THR A 48 15.65 -16.15 3.48
CA THR A 48 15.85 -17.28 2.56
C THR A 48 15.75 -18.58 3.33
N ILE A 49 14.83 -19.45 2.93
CA ILE A 49 14.70 -20.81 3.46
C ILE A 49 15.57 -21.71 2.59
N GLU A 50 16.67 -22.20 3.17
CA GLU A 50 17.68 -22.94 2.42
C GLU A 50 17.30 -24.42 2.21
N ARG A 51 17.75 -24.99 1.09
CA ARG A 51 17.68 -26.42 0.74
C ARG A 51 16.30 -27.07 0.96
N THR A 52 15.23 -26.48 0.44
CA THR A 52 13.88 -27.10 0.43
C THR A 52 13.15 -26.95 -0.91
N LEU A 53 12.09 -27.74 -1.10
CA LEU A 53 11.08 -27.62 -2.16
C LEU A 53 9.66 -27.35 -1.62
N SER A 54 9.53 -27.25 -0.29
CA SER A 54 8.31 -26.83 0.42
C SER A 54 8.70 -25.87 1.56
N PRO A 55 9.09 -24.62 1.26
CA PRO A 55 9.48 -23.64 2.28
C PRO A 55 8.28 -23.15 3.08
N PHE A 56 8.40 -23.18 4.41
CA PHE A 56 7.55 -22.42 5.33
C PHE A 56 8.24 -21.09 5.63
N PHE A 57 7.53 -19.98 5.48
CA PHE A 57 8.06 -18.64 5.73
C PHE A 57 7.55 -18.10 7.08
N GLY A 58 6.23 -18.14 7.30
CA GLY A 58 5.61 -17.69 8.56
C GLY A 58 5.74 -16.19 8.83
N GLU A 59 6.06 -15.37 7.83
CA GLU A 59 6.24 -13.93 7.98
C GLU A 59 4.94 -13.16 7.65
N GLU A 60 4.68 -12.09 8.39
CA GLU A 60 3.53 -11.21 8.21
C GLU A 60 3.99 -9.76 8.02
N TYR A 61 3.47 -9.09 6.99
CA TYR A 61 3.82 -7.72 6.65
C TYR A 61 2.59 -6.83 6.66
N GLN A 62 2.64 -5.74 7.42
CA GLN A 62 1.62 -4.70 7.45
C GLN A 62 2.22 -3.37 7.00
N PHE A 63 1.59 -2.71 6.03
CA PHE A 63 2.05 -1.43 5.50
C PHE A 63 0.90 -0.60 4.91
N GLU A 64 1.12 0.71 4.76
CA GLU A 64 0.22 1.61 4.04
C GLU A 64 0.61 1.71 2.57
N ILE A 65 -0.39 1.81 1.69
CA ILE A 65 -0.18 1.95 0.26
C ILE A 65 -0.20 3.45 -0.08
N PRO A 66 0.92 4.06 -0.52
CA PRO A 66 1.03 5.51 -0.70
C PRO A 66 0.53 6.00 -2.05
N ARG A 67 0.35 5.10 -3.03
CA ARG A 67 0.02 5.43 -4.42
C ARG A 67 -0.88 4.37 -5.05
N HIS A 68 -1.55 4.75 -6.13
CA HIS A 68 -2.28 3.80 -6.97
C HIS A 68 -1.31 2.77 -7.59
N PHE A 69 -1.75 1.52 -7.67
CA PHE A 69 -1.04 0.36 -8.23
C PHE A 69 -2.05 -0.50 -9.02
N ARG A 70 -1.57 -1.32 -9.96
CA ARG A 70 -2.41 -2.21 -10.79
C ARG A 70 -2.44 -3.64 -10.24
N TYR A 71 -1.32 -4.17 -9.76
CA TYR A 71 -1.17 -5.54 -9.25
C TYR A 71 -0.48 -5.60 -7.88
N LEU A 72 -1.01 -6.42 -6.97
CA LEU A 72 -0.19 -7.03 -5.94
C LEU A 72 0.54 -8.22 -6.57
N SER A 73 1.87 -8.18 -6.59
CA SER A 73 2.71 -9.26 -7.08
C SER A 73 3.46 -9.93 -5.92
N VAL A 74 3.47 -11.25 -5.88
CA VAL A 74 4.32 -12.03 -4.97
C VAL A 74 5.23 -12.92 -5.79
N TYR A 75 6.53 -12.63 -5.77
CA TYR A 75 7.55 -13.37 -6.51
C TYR A 75 8.22 -14.40 -5.60
N VAL A 76 8.36 -15.62 -6.09
CA VAL A 76 9.18 -16.69 -5.49
C VAL A 76 10.50 -16.72 -6.24
N TRP A 77 11.61 -16.62 -5.52
CA TRP A 77 12.96 -16.55 -6.07
C TRP A 77 13.78 -17.77 -5.67
N ASP A 78 14.60 -18.26 -6.59
CA ASP A 78 15.66 -19.25 -6.31
C ASP A 78 17.01 -18.53 -6.22
N ARG A 79 17.64 -18.62 -5.05
CA ARG A 79 18.90 -17.95 -4.72
C ARG A 79 20.08 -18.76 -5.24
N ASP A 80 20.89 -18.17 -6.11
CA ASP A 80 22.04 -18.84 -6.71
C ASP A 80 23.36 -18.38 -6.06
N ARG A 81 23.84 -19.17 -5.09
CA ARG A 81 25.10 -18.90 -4.36
C ARG A 81 26.33 -18.87 -5.28
N HIS A 82 26.27 -19.45 -6.47
CA HIS A 82 27.40 -19.56 -7.39
C HIS A 82 27.34 -18.48 -8.49
N LEU A 83 26.18 -18.21 -9.07
CA LEU A 83 26.02 -17.24 -10.17
C LEU A 83 25.83 -15.79 -9.72
N LYS A 84 25.69 -15.51 -8.42
CA LYS A 84 25.50 -14.16 -7.83
C LYS A 84 24.26 -13.38 -8.34
N GLN A 85 23.38 -14.01 -9.09
CA GLN A 85 22.14 -13.43 -9.59
C GLN A 85 20.98 -14.37 -9.26
N ASP A 86 20.20 -13.98 -8.25
CA ASP A 86 18.97 -14.67 -7.85
C ASP A 86 17.97 -14.63 -9.01
N LYS A 87 17.28 -15.75 -9.26
CA LYS A 87 16.39 -15.91 -10.42
C LYS A 87 14.93 -15.99 -9.96
N PRO A 88 13.99 -15.29 -10.62
CA PRO A 88 12.57 -15.47 -10.33
C PRO A 88 12.16 -16.87 -10.80
N TYR A 89 11.68 -17.69 -9.87
CA TYR A 89 11.24 -19.06 -10.13
C TYR A 89 9.77 -19.10 -10.57
N GLY A 90 8.94 -18.25 -9.98
CA GLY A 90 7.53 -18.09 -10.34
C GLY A 90 6.90 -16.91 -9.62
N LYS A 91 5.73 -16.45 -10.05
CA LYS A 91 4.99 -15.36 -9.38
C LYS A 91 3.49 -15.60 -9.30
N ILE A 92 2.87 -14.88 -8.37
CA ILE A 92 1.44 -14.64 -8.28
C ILE A 92 1.22 -13.15 -8.53
N ALA A 93 0.21 -12.79 -9.32
CA ALA A 93 -0.18 -11.42 -9.58
C ALA A 93 -1.71 -11.31 -9.48
N ILE A 94 -2.19 -10.49 -8.56
CA ILE A 94 -3.61 -10.26 -8.25
C ILE A 94 -3.90 -8.80 -8.58
N LYS A 95 -4.92 -8.51 -9.41
CA LYS A 95 -5.27 -7.12 -9.73
C LYS A 95 -5.74 -6.39 -8.45
N ARG A 96 -5.55 -5.07 -8.37
CA ARG A 96 -5.94 -4.27 -7.19
C ARG A 96 -7.42 -4.43 -6.83
N GLU A 97 -8.30 -4.49 -7.82
CA GLU A 97 -9.73 -4.75 -7.60
C GLU A 97 -10.00 -6.13 -7.02
N ASP A 98 -9.31 -7.18 -7.47
CA ASP A 98 -9.59 -8.57 -7.07
C ASP A 98 -9.23 -8.85 -5.60
N LEU A 99 -8.39 -8.03 -4.98
CA LEU A 99 -7.94 -8.19 -3.59
C LEU A 99 -9.09 -8.37 -2.57
N HIS A 100 -10.23 -7.72 -2.79
CA HIS A 100 -11.39 -7.83 -1.88
C HIS A 100 -12.03 -9.23 -1.87
N GLN A 101 -11.86 -10.03 -2.93
CA GLN A 101 -12.42 -11.38 -3.03
C GLN A 101 -11.70 -12.35 -2.07
N TYR A 102 -10.41 -12.09 -1.83
CA TYR A 102 -9.50 -12.89 -1.01
C TYR A 102 -9.37 -12.42 0.45
N ASN A 103 -10.06 -11.33 0.81
CA ASN A 103 -9.92 -10.68 2.12
C ASN A 103 -10.22 -11.61 3.30
N HIS A 104 -9.40 -11.54 4.35
CA HIS A 104 -9.45 -12.32 5.61
C HIS A 104 -9.35 -13.85 5.46
N LYS A 105 -9.20 -14.38 4.24
CA LYS A 105 -9.19 -15.81 3.94
C LYS A 105 -7.80 -16.29 3.53
N ASP A 106 -7.38 -17.42 4.10
CA ASP A 106 -6.22 -18.18 3.65
C ASP A 106 -6.52 -18.84 2.29
N HIS A 107 -5.68 -18.61 1.28
CA HIS A 107 -5.84 -19.17 -0.05
C HIS A 107 -4.53 -19.74 -0.60
N TRP A 108 -4.64 -20.83 -1.35
CA TRP A 108 -3.55 -21.37 -2.17
C TRP A 108 -3.60 -20.77 -3.57
N PHE A 109 -2.54 -20.09 -3.96
CA PHE A 109 -2.40 -19.51 -5.29
C PHE A 109 -1.35 -20.30 -6.11
N PRO A 110 -1.66 -20.75 -7.34
CA PRO A 110 -0.70 -21.44 -8.19
C PRO A 110 0.34 -20.46 -8.74
N LEU A 111 1.60 -20.88 -8.75
CA LEU A 111 2.72 -20.08 -9.27
C LEU A 111 2.72 -20.08 -10.80
N ARG A 112 2.78 -18.89 -11.40
CA ARG A 112 2.90 -18.67 -12.85
C ARG A 112 4.36 -18.42 -13.23
N PRO A 113 4.79 -18.78 -14.46
CA PRO A 113 6.12 -18.40 -14.97
C PRO A 113 6.35 -16.88 -14.96
N VAL A 114 7.62 -16.47 -14.90
CA VAL A 114 8.05 -15.07 -15.00
C VAL A 114 8.75 -14.88 -16.34
N ASP A 115 8.00 -14.36 -17.31
CA ASP A 115 8.44 -14.05 -18.67
C ASP A 115 8.03 -12.62 -19.09
N GLU A 116 8.55 -12.13 -20.22
CA GLU A 116 8.29 -10.76 -20.71
C GLU A 116 6.80 -10.44 -20.89
N ASP A 117 5.99 -11.43 -21.26
CA ASP A 117 4.56 -11.26 -21.48
C ASP A 117 3.78 -11.25 -20.15
N SER A 118 4.32 -11.91 -19.11
CA SER A 118 3.81 -11.82 -17.73
C SER A 118 4.24 -10.54 -17.00
N GLU A 119 5.32 -9.89 -17.43
CA GLU A 119 5.91 -8.67 -16.85
C GLU A 119 5.38 -7.36 -17.50
N VAL A 120 4.44 -7.45 -18.45
CA VAL A 120 3.90 -6.26 -19.13
C VAL A 120 3.22 -5.32 -18.15
N GLN A 121 3.78 -4.12 -18.04
CA GLN A 121 3.22 -3.02 -17.29
C GLN A 121 3.47 -1.70 -18.02
N GLY A 122 2.46 -0.83 -17.92
CA GLY A 122 2.54 0.57 -18.29
C GLY A 122 1.28 1.01 -19.01
N MET A 123 1.22 2.29 -19.34
CA MET A 123 0.22 2.85 -20.24
C MET A 123 0.87 3.90 -21.14
N ALA A 124 0.33 4.10 -22.34
CA ALA A 124 0.76 5.16 -23.25
C ALA A 124 -0.40 6.07 -23.60
N HIS A 125 -0.12 7.36 -23.79
CA HIS A 125 -1.07 8.31 -24.32
C HIS A 125 -0.86 8.48 -25.82
N LEU A 126 -1.93 8.29 -26.58
CA LEU A 126 -1.96 8.34 -28.03
C LEU A 126 -2.89 9.46 -28.47
N GLU A 127 -2.37 10.36 -29.30
CA GLU A 127 -3.18 11.27 -30.11
C GLU A 127 -3.32 10.69 -31.51
N ILE A 128 -4.54 10.63 -32.03
CA ILE A 128 -4.90 9.94 -33.28
C ILE A 128 -5.76 10.87 -34.13
N THR A 129 -5.25 11.25 -35.30
CA THR A 129 -5.94 12.09 -36.27
C THR A 129 -6.16 11.35 -37.58
N VAL A 130 -7.31 11.58 -38.20
CA VAL A 130 -7.67 11.01 -39.51
C VAL A 130 -7.90 12.16 -40.48
N ASP A 131 -7.19 12.14 -41.60
CA ASP A 131 -7.44 13.00 -42.75
C ASP A 131 -8.24 12.21 -43.78
N ASP A 132 -9.50 12.62 -44.01
CA ASP A 132 -10.36 12.07 -45.06
C ASP A 132 -9.89 12.48 -46.48
N GLY A 133 -8.93 13.41 -46.61
CA GLY A 133 -8.40 13.98 -47.87
C GLY A 133 -9.15 15.22 -48.36
N VAL A 134 -10.36 15.45 -47.83
CA VAL A 134 -11.33 16.46 -48.27
C VAL A 134 -11.26 17.74 -47.42
N GLY A 135 -10.04 18.28 -47.23
CA GLY A 135 -9.75 19.67 -46.83
C GLY A 135 -10.18 20.15 -45.43
N ASN A 136 -11.10 19.47 -44.77
CA ASN A 136 -11.67 19.86 -43.49
C ASN A 136 -10.98 19.13 -42.33
N LEU A 137 -10.03 19.81 -41.66
CA LEU A 137 -9.65 19.39 -40.32
C LEU A 137 -10.88 19.48 -39.41
N LYS A 138 -11.36 18.34 -38.91
CA LYS A 138 -12.38 18.29 -37.86
C LYS A 138 -11.78 18.64 -36.50
N GLN A 139 -11.30 19.87 -36.37
CA GLN A 139 -10.97 20.48 -35.10
C GLN A 139 -12.28 20.97 -34.47
N CYS A 140 -12.96 20.09 -33.72
CA CYS A 140 -14.08 20.50 -32.88
C CYS A 140 -13.54 21.33 -31.71
N ASN A 141 -14.19 22.46 -31.45
CA ASN A 141 -13.71 23.51 -30.55
C ASN A 141 -13.21 22.99 -29.20
N GLU A 142 -12.11 23.61 -28.74
CA GLU A 142 -11.74 23.58 -27.33
C GLU A 142 -12.88 24.17 -26.49
N PHE A 143 -13.37 23.41 -25.52
CA PHE A 143 -14.12 23.97 -24.40
C PHE A 143 -13.08 24.39 -23.35
N ASP A 144 -12.93 25.70 -23.15
CA ASP A 144 -12.10 26.26 -22.09
C ASP A 144 -12.63 25.86 -20.71
N ASP A 145 -12.11 24.76 -20.16
CA ASP A 145 -12.36 24.32 -18.78
C ASP A 145 -11.48 25.15 -17.81
N CYS A 146 -11.53 26.47 -17.96
CA CYS A 146 -10.76 27.46 -17.20
C CYS A 146 -11.69 28.23 -16.26
N SER A 147 -11.91 27.70 -15.06
CA SER A 147 -12.73 28.32 -14.01
C SER A 147 -12.03 28.27 -12.66
N SER A 148 -10.97 29.07 -12.52
CA SER A 148 -10.37 29.38 -11.22
C SER A 148 -11.28 30.34 -10.44
N HIS A 149 -11.86 29.87 -9.34
CA HIS A 149 -12.68 30.70 -8.46
C HIS A 149 -11.84 31.76 -7.72
N HIS A 150 -11.76 32.97 -8.26
CA HIS A 150 -11.43 34.17 -7.50
C HIS A 150 -12.71 34.95 -7.15
N HIS A 151 -13.04 35.00 -5.86
CA HIS A 151 -13.93 36.02 -5.34
C HIS A 151 -13.23 37.39 -5.40
N PHE A 152 -13.87 38.37 -6.03
CA PHE A 152 -13.81 39.76 -5.55
C PHE A 152 -15.16 40.46 -5.78
N GLN A 153 -15.34 41.61 -5.15
CA GLN A 153 -16.64 42.20 -4.86
C GLN A 153 -17.16 43.15 -5.95
N SER A 154 -18.49 43.33 -5.96
CA SER A 154 -19.22 44.30 -6.79
C SER A 154 -18.83 45.76 -6.47
N SER A 155 -18.81 46.63 -7.50
CA SER A 155 -19.54 47.92 -7.47
C SER A 155 -19.47 48.72 -8.79
N ASN A 156 -20.63 49.27 -9.20
CA ASN A 156 -20.85 50.54 -9.91
C ASN A 156 -20.42 50.76 -11.39
N ASN A 157 -21.43 51.12 -12.21
CA ASN A 157 -21.57 52.31 -13.08
C ASN A 157 -20.41 52.83 -14.00
N SER A 158 -20.65 53.40 -15.19
CA SER A 158 -21.87 53.56 -16.02
C SER A 158 -21.53 54.26 -17.36
N THR A 159 -22.38 54.08 -18.41
CA THR A 159 -22.62 55.02 -19.56
C THR A 159 -21.43 55.39 -20.49
N SER A 160 -21.59 55.74 -21.78
CA SER A 160 -22.71 55.70 -22.77
C SER A 160 -22.19 56.08 -24.18
N SER A 161 -22.93 55.76 -25.25
CA SER A 161 -22.79 56.25 -26.65
C SER A 161 -21.44 55.99 -27.36
N GLY A 162 -21.32 55.72 -28.67
CA GLY A 162 -22.16 56.05 -29.85
C GLY A 162 -21.41 57.10 -30.70
N GLY A 163 -21.39 57.10 -32.03
CA GLY A 163 -21.99 56.26 -33.08
C GLY A 163 -21.81 56.97 -34.44
N GLY A 164 -22.07 56.30 -35.57
CA GLY A 164 -22.00 56.89 -36.92
C GLY A 164 -20.61 56.83 -37.60
N GLY A 165 -20.56 57.15 -38.89
CA GLY A 165 -19.36 57.11 -39.73
C GLY A 165 -19.61 57.67 -41.13
N THR A 166 -18.81 57.25 -42.13
CA THR A 166 -18.90 57.52 -43.59
C THR A 166 -17.86 58.50 -44.18
N LEU A 167 -16.94 57.93 -44.97
CA LEU A 167 -16.22 58.47 -46.16
C LEU A 167 -15.84 59.97 -46.22
N LYS A 168 -14.52 60.24 -46.36
CA LYS A 168 -13.93 60.54 -47.69
C LYS A 168 -12.39 60.55 -47.70
N THR A 169 -11.83 60.24 -48.87
CA THR A 169 -10.39 60.25 -49.22
C THR A 169 -9.93 61.61 -49.73
N ILE A 170 -8.62 61.91 -49.63
CA ILE A 170 -7.84 62.77 -50.55
C ILE A 170 -6.33 62.47 -50.39
N PHE A 171 -5.51 62.89 -51.37
CA PHE A 171 -4.16 62.37 -51.66
C PHE A 171 -2.97 63.22 -51.16
N GLY A 172 -1.79 62.58 -51.05
CA GLY A 172 -0.46 63.20 -51.22
C GLY A 172 0.42 63.26 -49.96
N GLY A 173 1.74 63.02 -50.01
CA GLY A 173 2.57 62.47 -51.09
C GLY A 173 4.05 62.93 -51.04
N SER A 174 5.01 61.99 -51.22
CA SER A 174 6.48 62.21 -51.27
C SER A 174 7.12 62.62 -49.92
N SER A 175 8.40 62.36 -49.58
CA SER A 175 9.58 61.65 -50.15
C SER A 175 10.73 61.75 -49.12
N ASP A 176 11.84 61.01 -49.03
CA ASP A 176 12.39 59.70 -49.48
C ASP A 176 13.75 59.55 -48.70
N PHE A 177 14.59 58.49 -48.68
CA PHE A 177 14.82 57.18 -49.32
C PHE A 177 15.54 56.28 -48.25
N GLY A 178 15.97 55.03 -48.44
CA GLY A 178 15.91 54.06 -49.55
C GLY A 178 16.78 52.81 -49.26
N ASN A 179 16.60 51.73 -50.04
CA ASN A 179 17.35 50.45 -50.07
C ASN A 179 17.31 49.58 -48.78
N ASN A 180 16.98 48.28 -48.82
CA ASN A 180 17.40 47.24 -49.77
C ASN A 180 16.45 46.00 -49.79
N VAL A 181 16.34 45.30 -50.95
CA VAL A 181 16.19 43.82 -51.11
C VAL A 181 14.96 43.12 -50.44
N GLN A 182 14.10 42.33 -51.12
CA GLN A 182 14.06 41.82 -52.51
C GLN A 182 12.63 41.51 -53.02
N GLN A 183 12.55 41.25 -54.33
CA GLN A 183 11.41 40.78 -55.16
C GLN A 183 10.79 39.43 -54.68
N GLN A 184 9.58 38.98 -55.08
CA GLN A 184 8.47 39.55 -55.89
C GLN A 184 7.17 38.72 -55.66
N SER A 185 6.04 39.15 -56.21
CA SER A 185 4.82 38.33 -56.32
C SER A 185 4.03 38.58 -57.61
N PHE A 186 3.17 37.61 -57.98
CA PHE A 186 2.17 37.60 -59.07
C PHE A 186 2.66 37.56 -60.54
N ARG A 187 2.51 36.39 -61.20
CA ARG A 187 1.31 36.05 -62.01
C ARG A 187 1.34 34.60 -62.55
N ASN A 188 0.25 34.20 -63.21
CA ASN A 188 -0.03 32.89 -63.84
C ASN A 188 -0.32 31.79 -62.80
N ILE A 189 -1.43 31.04 -62.78
CA ILE A 189 -2.48 30.64 -63.77
C ILE A 189 -1.95 29.76 -64.90
N LEU A 190 -2.60 28.61 -65.08
CA LEU A 190 -2.25 27.48 -65.97
C LEU A 190 -0.99 26.72 -65.56
N ASP A 191 -1.20 25.64 -64.81
CA ASP A 191 -0.59 24.36 -65.16
C ASP A 191 -1.48 23.19 -64.71
N THR A 192 -1.84 22.29 -65.62
CA THR A 192 -2.79 21.19 -65.39
C THR A 192 -2.24 19.85 -65.87
N SER A 193 -1.56 19.09 -65.01
CA SER A 193 -1.33 17.64 -65.24
C SER A 193 -0.66 16.86 -64.07
N SER A 194 -1.18 16.95 -62.83
CA SER A 194 -0.89 15.92 -61.82
C SER A 194 -2.03 15.70 -60.82
N SER A 195 -2.97 14.82 -61.17
CA SER A 195 -4.03 14.36 -60.26
C SER A 195 -3.48 13.36 -59.24
N SER A 196 -2.64 13.83 -58.31
CA SER A 196 -2.26 13.05 -57.13
C SER A 196 -3.52 12.76 -56.30
N SER A 197 -3.94 11.50 -56.28
CA SER A 197 -5.00 11.04 -55.39
C SER A 197 -4.58 11.32 -53.94
N ARG A 198 -5.31 12.21 -53.27
CA ARG A 198 -5.14 12.43 -51.83
C ARG A 198 -5.65 11.20 -51.09
N SER A 199 -4.74 10.27 -50.80
CA SER A 199 -5.03 9.11 -49.95
C SER A 199 -5.50 9.60 -48.58
N SER A 200 -6.61 9.04 -48.10
CA SER A 200 -7.04 9.26 -46.72
C SER A 200 -6.04 8.58 -45.78
N ARG A 201 -5.60 9.28 -44.73
CA ARG A 201 -4.46 8.86 -43.87
C ARG A 201 -4.84 8.89 -42.40
N ILE A 202 -4.34 7.93 -41.64
CA ILE A 202 -4.32 7.97 -40.18
C ILE A 202 -2.93 8.41 -39.70
N SER A 203 -2.89 9.37 -38.79
CA SER A 203 -1.66 9.81 -38.12
C SER A 203 -1.77 9.56 -36.62
N ILE A 204 -0.74 8.94 -36.05
CA ILE A 204 -0.68 8.52 -34.65
C ILE A 204 0.55 9.16 -34.02
N LYS A 205 0.31 10.06 -33.07
CA LYS A 205 1.31 10.77 -32.28
C LYS A 205 1.44 10.08 -30.92
N LEU A 206 2.59 9.47 -30.69
CA LEU A 206 2.94 8.89 -29.38
C LEU A 206 3.47 10.03 -28.50
N THR A 207 2.70 10.45 -27.50
CA THR A 207 3.05 11.63 -26.68
C THR A 207 3.98 11.24 -25.55
N GLU A 208 3.47 10.46 -24.59
CA GLU A 208 4.18 9.98 -23.41
C GLU A 208 3.73 8.57 -23.02
N CYS A 209 4.53 7.89 -22.20
CA CYS A 209 4.13 6.67 -21.52
C CYS A 209 4.40 6.78 -20.03
N MET A 210 3.71 5.95 -19.24
CA MET A 210 3.86 5.88 -17.80
C MET A 210 4.11 4.46 -17.31
N ASN A 211 4.96 4.33 -16.29
CA ASN A 211 5.24 3.12 -15.53
C ASN A 211 5.59 1.90 -16.40
N LEU A 212 6.36 2.11 -17.47
CA LEU A 212 6.87 1.04 -18.33
C LEU A 212 7.74 0.04 -17.55
N ALA A 213 7.74 -1.22 -17.99
CA ALA A 213 8.54 -2.27 -17.38
C ALA A 213 10.06 -2.00 -17.40
N ARG A 214 10.75 -2.43 -16.33
CA ARG A 214 12.19 -2.32 -16.13
C ARG A 214 12.88 -3.65 -16.43
N LYS A 215 14.03 -3.58 -17.10
CA LYS A 215 14.99 -4.69 -17.17
C LYS A 215 16.24 -4.29 -16.39
N ASN A 216 16.66 -5.12 -15.44
CA ASN A 216 17.84 -4.90 -14.59
C ASN A 216 17.86 -3.50 -13.91
N GLY A 217 16.68 -3.03 -13.45
CA GLY A 217 16.51 -1.71 -12.82
C GLY A 217 16.49 -0.51 -13.78
N LEU A 218 16.63 -0.72 -15.10
CA LEU A 218 16.65 0.34 -16.12
C LEU A 218 15.48 0.21 -17.11
N CYS A 219 15.14 1.32 -17.75
CA CYS A 219 14.23 1.34 -18.90
C CYS A 219 14.81 2.30 -19.96
N ASP A 220 15.34 1.74 -21.04
CA ASP A 220 15.84 2.46 -22.23
C ASP A 220 14.88 2.17 -23.38
N SER A 221 13.69 2.77 -23.34
CA SER A 221 12.52 2.37 -24.13
C SER A 221 12.46 2.98 -25.53
N TYR A 222 11.87 2.26 -26.47
CA TYR A 222 11.42 2.77 -27.77
C TYR A 222 10.15 2.04 -28.22
N ALA A 223 9.35 2.67 -29.08
CA ALA A 223 8.18 2.07 -29.71
C ALA A 223 8.41 1.74 -31.20
N ILE A 224 7.73 0.70 -31.68
CA ILE A 224 7.54 0.38 -33.10
C ILE A 224 6.05 0.44 -33.41
N LEU A 225 5.63 1.37 -34.27
CA LEU A 225 4.26 1.49 -34.74
C LEU A 225 4.18 0.75 -36.09
N THR A 226 3.38 -0.31 -36.17
CA THR A 226 3.28 -1.19 -37.34
C THR A 226 1.85 -1.25 -37.87
N ALA A 227 1.64 -0.71 -39.06
CA ALA A 227 0.41 -0.85 -39.83
C ALA A 227 0.31 -2.24 -40.49
N HIS A 228 -0.82 -2.91 -40.31
CA HIS A 228 -1.14 -4.22 -40.89
C HIS A 228 -2.28 -4.09 -41.92
N TYR A 229 -1.99 -4.46 -43.18
CA TYR A 229 -2.93 -4.35 -44.29
C TYR A 229 -3.60 -5.68 -44.65
N SER A 230 -4.76 -5.62 -45.30
CA SER A 230 -5.58 -6.79 -45.67
C SER A 230 -4.85 -7.83 -46.53
N ASN A 231 -3.93 -7.37 -47.40
CA ASN A 231 -3.05 -8.20 -48.23
C ASN A 231 -1.82 -8.77 -47.50
N LYS A 232 -1.75 -8.64 -46.15
CA LYS A 232 -0.61 -8.99 -45.28
C LYS A 232 0.63 -8.09 -45.41
N LYS A 233 0.61 -7.02 -46.22
CA LYS A 233 1.67 -6.00 -46.22
C LYS A 233 1.77 -5.37 -44.83
N LYS A 234 2.99 -5.03 -44.41
CA LYS A 234 3.26 -4.32 -43.16
C LYS A 234 4.13 -3.11 -43.44
N ILE A 235 3.85 -2.01 -42.75
CA ILE A 235 4.64 -0.77 -42.80
C ILE A 235 4.93 -0.37 -41.36
N SER A 236 6.19 -0.13 -41.00
CA SER A 236 6.59 0.15 -39.61
C SER A 236 7.42 1.42 -39.44
N HIS A 237 7.19 2.13 -38.33
CA HIS A 237 7.91 3.31 -37.90
C HIS A 237 8.53 3.06 -36.51
N ARG A 238 9.85 3.22 -36.36
CA ARG A 238 10.58 3.05 -35.08
C ARG A 238 10.95 4.41 -34.50
N THR A 239 10.52 4.68 -33.27
CA THR A 239 10.83 5.93 -32.55
C THR A 239 12.25 5.96 -31.94
N LYS A 240 12.73 7.14 -31.54
CA LYS A 240 14.04 7.31 -30.90
C LYS A 240 14.06 6.76 -29.47
N VAL A 241 15.14 6.06 -29.10
CA VAL A 241 15.32 5.43 -27.78
C VAL A 241 15.40 6.47 -26.66
N LYS A 242 14.47 6.43 -25.71
CA LYS A 242 14.38 7.31 -24.54
C LYS A 242 15.03 6.61 -23.33
N LYS A 243 16.18 7.12 -22.89
CA LYS A 243 17.05 6.43 -21.92
C LYS A 243 16.76 6.75 -20.45
N LYS A 244 16.86 5.71 -19.63
CA LYS A 244 16.75 5.69 -18.16
C LYS A 244 15.48 6.34 -17.64
N THR A 245 14.33 5.97 -18.18
CA THR A 245 13.02 6.43 -17.65
C THR A 245 11.93 5.39 -17.90
N VAL A 246 11.13 5.11 -16.87
CA VAL A 246 9.86 4.35 -17.01
C VAL A 246 8.72 5.24 -17.50
N ASN A 247 8.95 6.55 -17.52
CA ASN A 247 8.02 7.59 -17.98
C ASN A 247 8.68 8.33 -19.17
N PRO A 248 8.70 7.76 -20.39
CA PRO A 248 9.28 8.39 -21.58
C PRO A 248 8.31 9.33 -22.29
N GLU A 249 8.81 10.51 -22.66
CA GLU A 249 8.13 11.44 -23.56
C GLU A 249 8.71 11.25 -24.98
N PHE A 250 7.86 10.90 -25.95
CA PHE A 250 8.26 10.59 -27.34
C PHE A 250 8.16 11.81 -28.24
N GLY A 251 6.94 12.32 -28.46
CA GLY A 251 6.65 13.48 -29.32
C GLY A 251 6.77 13.19 -30.82
N GLU A 252 6.77 11.91 -31.21
CA GLU A 252 6.97 11.47 -32.60
C GLU A 252 5.63 11.04 -33.21
N VAL A 253 5.41 11.39 -34.49
CA VAL A 253 4.18 11.10 -35.25
C VAL A 253 4.49 10.12 -36.38
N ALA A 254 3.70 9.06 -36.49
CA ALA A 254 3.74 8.14 -37.63
C ALA A 254 2.42 8.23 -38.40
N SER A 255 2.49 8.32 -39.73
CA SER A 255 1.31 8.44 -40.60
C SER A 255 1.27 7.31 -41.63
N PHE A 256 0.11 6.67 -41.74
CA PHE A 256 -0.14 5.51 -42.60
C PHE A 256 -1.35 5.77 -43.50
N ASP A 257 -1.29 5.34 -44.76
CA ASP A 257 -2.43 5.38 -45.68
C ASP A 257 -3.50 4.35 -45.27
N LEU A 258 -4.77 4.74 -45.32
CA LEU A 258 -5.90 3.87 -44.97
C LEU A 258 -6.15 2.78 -46.03
N CYS A 259 -5.72 3.01 -47.27
CA CYS A 259 -5.67 2.02 -48.33
C CYS A 259 -4.38 2.20 -49.13
N VAL A 260 -3.76 1.11 -49.59
CA VAL A 260 -2.49 1.12 -50.33
C VAL A 260 -2.63 0.36 -51.63
N ASP A 261 -2.41 1.05 -52.74
CA ASP A 261 -2.39 0.45 -54.07
C ASP A 261 -1.18 -0.48 -54.28
N VAL A 262 -1.33 -1.43 -55.21
CA VAL A 262 -0.34 -2.47 -55.50
C VAL A 262 0.78 -1.97 -56.44
N CYS A 263 0.63 -0.78 -57.03
CA CYS A 263 1.45 -0.26 -58.13
C CYS A 263 2.39 0.88 -57.67
N GLY A 264 3.66 0.58 -57.38
CA GLY A 264 4.63 1.63 -57.03
C GLY A 264 6.02 1.11 -56.65
N SER A 265 6.90 0.99 -57.66
CA SER A 265 8.38 0.94 -57.59
C SER A 265 9.06 0.44 -56.29
N ASP A 266 9.54 -0.79 -56.32
CA ASP A 266 11.01 -0.99 -56.32
C ASP A 266 11.35 -2.35 -56.95
N SER A 267 11.93 -2.34 -58.15
CA SER A 267 12.14 -3.55 -58.97
C SER A 267 13.61 -3.98 -59.01
N ARG A 268 13.98 -4.90 -58.11
CA ARG A 268 15.12 -5.81 -58.32
C ARG A 268 14.68 -7.25 -58.17
N SER A 269 15.32 -8.10 -58.96
CA SER A 269 14.92 -9.47 -59.28
C SER A 269 14.74 -10.38 -58.06
N ASP A 270 13.71 -11.22 -58.11
CA ASP A 270 13.94 -12.67 -58.20
C ASP A 270 12.80 -13.38 -58.93
N SER A 271 13.14 -14.20 -59.92
CA SER A 271 12.18 -14.86 -60.81
C SER A 271 12.00 -16.32 -60.45
N ASN A 272 11.01 -16.63 -59.58
CA ASN A 272 10.30 -17.92 -59.55
C ASN A 272 9.16 -17.94 -58.51
N ASN A 273 7.92 -17.66 -58.93
CA ASN A 273 6.79 -18.54 -58.61
C ASN A 273 5.47 -18.17 -59.32
N THR A 274 4.83 -19.21 -59.88
CA THR A 274 3.40 -19.55 -59.85
C THR A 274 2.35 -18.41 -59.79
N TYR A 275 1.48 -18.37 -60.82
CA TYR A 275 0.28 -17.55 -60.89
C TYR A 275 -0.58 -17.61 -59.62
N THR A 276 -0.64 -16.50 -58.88
CA THR A 276 -1.69 -16.21 -57.91
C THR A 276 -2.60 -15.13 -58.47
N VAL A 277 -3.90 -15.43 -58.62
CA VAL A 277 -4.89 -14.44 -59.07
C VAL A 277 -5.14 -13.47 -57.91
N ALA A 278 -4.47 -12.31 -57.95
CA ALA A 278 -4.71 -11.23 -57.03
C ALA A 278 -6.03 -10.51 -57.38
N PRO A 279 -6.88 -10.15 -56.40
CA PRO A 279 -8.04 -9.31 -56.65
C PRO A 279 -7.58 -7.90 -57.07
N LEU A 280 -8.23 -7.34 -58.10
CA LEU A 280 -8.01 -5.97 -58.56
C LEU A 280 -8.66 -4.95 -57.60
N GLY A 281 -8.05 -4.78 -56.42
CA GLY A 281 -8.48 -3.83 -55.39
C GLY A 281 -7.33 -3.48 -54.44
N GLY A 282 -7.33 -2.24 -53.94
CA GLY A 282 -6.34 -1.75 -52.98
C GLY A 282 -6.36 -2.49 -51.65
N ALA A 283 -5.26 -2.41 -50.91
CA ALA A 283 -5.12 -3.06 -49.62
C ALA A 283 -5.52 -2.13 -48.47
N ASP A 284 -6.68 -2.38 -47.85
CA ASP A 284 -7.16 -1.65 -46.69
C ASP A 284 -6.31 -1.88 -45.43
N LEU A 285 -6.11 -0.83 -44.64
CA LEU A 285 -5.55 -0.90 -43.30
C LEU A 285 -6.53 -1.59 -42.35
N CYS A 286 -6.08 -2.63 -41.64
CA CYS A 286 -6.91 -3.41 -40.73
C CYS A 286 -6.61 -3.13 -39.25
N GLU A 287 -5.34 -2.99 -38.89
CA GLU A 287 -4.86 -2.84 -37.52
C GLU A 287 -3.58 -1.98 -37.51
N VAL A 288 -3.38 -1.17 -36.47
CA VAL A 288 -2.05 -0.64 -36.12
C VAL A 288 -1.62 -1.21 -34.77
N VAL A 289 -0.46 -1.86 -34.73
CA VAL A 289 0.15 -2.43 -33.53
C VAL A 289 1.29 -1.53 -33.07
N ILE A 290 1.24 -1.06 -31.82
CA ILE A 290 2.27 -0.23 -31.20
C ILE A 290 2.99 -1.07 -30.15
N ALA A 291 4.14 -1.63 -30.51
CA ALA A 291 4.94 -2.49 -29.63
C ALA A 291 6.04 -1.69 -28.93
N PHE A 292 6.12 -1.80 -27.61
CA PHE A 292 7.12 -1.14 -26.77
C PHE A 292 8.23 -2.12 -26.39
N MET A 293 9.47 -1.62 -26.48
CA MET A 293 10.68 -2.43 -26.36
C MET A 293 11.74 -1.67 -25.53
N HIS A 294 12.45 -2.38 -24.65
CA HIS A 294 13.64 -1.92 -23.96
C HIS A 294 14.86 -2.27 -24.82
N LYS A 295 15.71 -1.28 -25.13
CA LYS A 295 16.91 -1.54 -25.92
C LYS A 295 17.93 -2.38 -25.14
N GLY A 296 18.22 -3.57 -25.65
CA GLY A 296 19.30 -4.43 -25.17
C GLY A 296 20.66 -3.77 -25.39
N GLY A 297 21.54 -3.88 -24.39
CA GLY A 297 22.88 -3.28 -24.46
C GLY A 297 23.86 -4.12 -25.30
N ILE A 298 23.82 -5.45 -25.12
CA ILE A 298 24.68 -6.45 -25.78
C ILE A 298 23.86 -7.70 -26.18
N GLY A 299 22.76 -8.00 -25.48
CA GLY A 299 21.73 -8.98 -25.91
C GLY A 299 20.52 -8.30 -26.57
N ASP A 300 19.49 -9.09 -26.85
CA ASP A 300 18.30 -8.67 -27.61
C ASP A 300 17.49 -7.53 -26.98
N ASP A 301 16.75 -6.80 -27.83
CA ASP A 301 15.76 -5.79 -27.40
C ASP A 301 14.57 -6.52 -26.73
N VAL A 302 14.29 -6.20 -25.46
CA VAL A 302 13.32 -6.88 -24.58
C VAL A 302 11.92 -6.27 -24.73
N PHE A 303 10.87 -7.10 -24.80
CA PHE A 303 9.49 -6.60 -24.93
C PHE A 303 8.95 -6.01 -23.61
N LEU A 304 8.15 -4.94 -23.72
CA LEU A 304 7.53 -4.22 -22.60
C LEU A 304 6.00 -4.20 -22.65
N GLY A 305 5.39 -4.61 -23.77
CA GLY A 305 3.94 -4.59 -23.99
C GLY A 305 3.54 -4.01 -25.35
N GLU A 306 2.33 -4.31 -25.81
CA GLU A 306 1.77 -3.79 -27.06
C GLU A 306 0.40 -3.11 -26.85
N ILE A 307 0.06 -2.16 -27.73
CA ILE A 307 -1.30 -1.63 -27.92
C ILE A 307 -1.75 -2.01 -29.33
N LYS A 308 -3.02 -2.37 -29.49
CA LYS A 308 -3.63 -2.73 -30.76
C LYS A 308 -4.81 -1.83 -31.07
N LEU A 309 -4.75 -1.16 -32.22
CA LEU A 309 -5.76 -0.24 -32.72
C LEU A 309 -6.46 -0.89 -33.93
N PRO A 310 -7.64 -1.52 -33.76
CA PRO A 310 -8.43 -2.00 -34.89
C PRO A 310 -9.02 -0.79 -35.63
N VAL A 311 -8.74 -0.69 -36.93
CA VAL A 311 -9.07 0.48 -37.77
C VAL A 311 -9.76 0.09 -39.08
N ARG A 312 -10.27 -1.15 -39.15
CA ARG A 312 -10.84 -1.72 -40.38
C ARG A 312 -12.21 -1.12 -40.69
N GLY A 313 -12.21 -0.10 -41.54
CA GLY A 313 -13.41 0.58 -42.02
C GLY A 313 -13.97 1.64 -41.06
N LYS A 314 -14.84 2.50 -41.59
CA LYS A 314 -15.25 3.75 -40.92
C LYS A 314 -15.89 3.58 -39.54
N GLN A 315 -16.56 2.45 -39.27
CA GLN A 315 -17.14 2.19 -37.95
C GLN A 315 -16.07 1.99 -36.86
N GLN A 316 -15.04 1.17 -37.13
CA GLN A 316 -13.93 0.98 -36.18
C GLN A 316 -13.10 2.26 -36.06
N LEU A 317 -12.84 2.92 -37.18
CA LEU A 317 -12.09 4.18 -37.22
C LEU A 317 -12.76 5.30 -36.38
N ASN A 318 -14.09 5.39 -36.41
CA ASN A 318 -14.86 6.31 -35.56
C ASN A 318 -14.96 5.90 -34.09
N ALA A 319 -14.70 4.63 -33.75
CA ALA A 319 -14.72 4.12 -32.38
C ALA A 319 -13.36 4.28 -31.66
N VAL A 320 -12.29 4.64 -32.39
CA VAL A 320 -10.99 5.01 -31.82
C VAL A 320 -11.07 6.43 -31.27
N GLN A 321 -10.75 6.62 -30.00
CA GLN A 321 -10.69 7.94 -29.37
C GLN A 321 -9.50 8.75 -29.90
N GLN A 322 -9.71 10.03 -30.20
CA GLN A 322 -8.69 10.93 -30.79
C GLN A 322 -7.55 11.30 -29.83
N SER A 323 -7.77 11.22 -28.52
CA SER A 323 -6.73 11.44 -27.50
C SER A 323 -7.06 10.59 -26.29
N ALA A 324 -6.29 9.54 -26.04
CA ALA A 324 -6.60 8.58 -24.98
C ALA A 324 -5.37 7.86 -24.42
N TRP A 325 -5.50 7.46 -23.15
CA TRP A 325 -4.59 6.56 -22.46
C TRP A 325 -4.99 5.11 -22.70
N TYR A 326 -3.99 4.27 -23.01
CA TYR A 326 -4.15 2.83 -23.24
C TYR A 326 -3.19 2.05 -22.33
N TYR A 327 -3.68 1.05 -21.61
CA TYR A 327 -2.82 0.08 -20.92
C TYR A 327 -2.09 -0.81 -21.93
N LEU A 328 -0.82 -1.07 -21.66
CA LEU A 328 -0.04 -2.06 -22.42
C LEU A 328 -0.53 -3.47 -22.12
N GLN A 329 -0.53 -4.32 -23.15
CA GLN A 329 -1.00 -5.71 -23.12
C GLN A 329 0.11 -6.71 -23.52
N PRO A 330 0.04 -7.97 -23.05
CA PRO A 330 0.94 -9.05 -23.48
C PRO A 330 0.76 -9.43 -24.96
N ARG A 331 1.77 -10.05 -25.57
CA ARG A 331 1.65 -10.61 -26.93
C ARG A 331 0.58 -11.68 -26.98
N THR A 332 -0.32 -11.53 -27.96
CA THR A 332 -1.28 -12.55 -28.37
C THR A 332 -0.59 -13.89 -28.66
N SER A 333 -1.25 -15.01 -28.37
CA SER A 333 -0.68 -16.37 -28.46
C SER A 333 0.00 -16.69 -29.80
N HIS A 334 -0.53 -16.18 -30.92
CA HIS A 334 0.01 -16.38 -32.26
C HIS A 334 1.27 -15.57 -32.59
N SER A 335 1.66 -14.60 -31.74
CA SER A 335 2.79 -13.68 -31.97
C SER A 335 3.91 -13.79 -30.93
N ARG A 336 3.91 -14.85 -30.09
CA ARG A 336 5.00 -15.12 -29.14
C ARG A 336 6.18 -15.79 -29.84
N PRO A 337 7.44 -15.37 -29.59
CA PRO A 337 8.62 -15.86 -30.33
C PRO A 337 8.98 -17.32 -30.03
N THR A 338 8.44 -17.92 -28.97
CA THR A 338 8.64 -19.34 -28.63
C THR A 338 7.34 -19.99 -28.17
N ARG A 339 7.15 -21.27 -28.51
CA ARG A 339 6.20 -22.15 -27.82
C ARG A 339 6.81 -22.57 -26.49
N THR A 340 6.75 -21.70 -25.49
CA THR A 340 6.90 -22.12 -24.08
C THR A 340 5.79 -23.14 -23.74
N CYS A 341 6.02 -24.00 -22.75
CA CYS A 341 5.23 -25.20 -22.48
C CYS A 341 3.84 -24.96 -21.83
N ALA A 342 3.13 -23.92 -22.29
CA ALA A 342 1.78 -23.55 -21.91
C ALA A 342 0.75 -24.22 -22.84
N THR A 343 0.43 -25.48 -22.56
CA THR A 343 -0.66 -26.22 -23.21
C THR A 343 -2.01 -25.54 -22.91
N PRO A 344 -2.99 -25.50 -23.85
CA PRO A 344 -4.27 -24.84 -23.59
C PRO A 344 -5.02 -25.45 -22.39
N PRO A 345 -5.77 -24.64 -21.61
CA PRO A 345 -6.59 -25.13 -20.52
C PRO A 345 -7.52 -26.27 -20.96
N GLY A 346 -7.53 -27.38 -20.22
CA GLY A 346 -8.37 -28.55 -20.52
C GLY A 346 -7.72 -29.58 -21.45
N THR A 347 -6.42 -29.48 -21.76
CA THR A 347 -5.69 -30.54 -22.45
C THR A 347 -5.02 -31.49 -21.45
N ARG A 348 -4.81 -32.76 -21.83
CA ARG A 348 -4.26 -33.81 -20.95
C ARG A 348 -2.78 -33.63 -20.55
N LEU A 349 -2.20 -32.48 -20.88
CA LEU A 349 -0.85 -32.02 -20.57
C LEU A 349 -0.86 -30.61 -19.92
N SER A 350 -2.02 -30.08 -19.53
CA SER A 350 -2.14 -28.78 -18.82
C SER A 350 -2.25 -28.94 -17.29
N CYS A 351 -2.25 -30.17 -16.78
CA CYS A 351 -2.34 -30.48 -15.34
C CYS A 351 -0.97 -30.59 -14.65
N ASP A 352 0.07 -31.04 -15.36
CA ASP A 352 1.31 -31.52 -14.74
C ASP A 352 2.43 -30.45 -14.65
N ASN A 353 2.21 -29.26 -15.25
CA ASN A 353 3.19 -28.16 -15.33
C ASN A 353 2.95 -27.04 -14.30
N SER A 354 2.34 -27.33 -13.15
CA SER A 354 2.29 -26.34 -12.06
C SER A 354 3.69 -26.13 -11.47
N LEU A 355 4.15 -24.89 -11.35
CA LEU A 355 5.40 -24.55 -10.65
C LEU A 355 5.31 -24.73 -9.11
N GLY A 356 4.29 -25.43 -8.61
CA GLY A 356 3.87 -25.42 -7.22
C GLY A 356 2.90 -24.27 -6.91
N SER A 357 2.56 -24.15 -5.62
CA SER A 357 1.60 -23.17 -5.11
C SER A 357 2.12 -22.52 -3.83
N LEU A 358 1.70 -21.28 -3.56
CA LEU A 358 2.03 -20.52 -2.36
C LEU A 358 0.74 -20.18 -1.60
N ARG A 359 0.74 -20.39 -0.28
CA ARG A 359 -0.35 -20.02 0.63
C ARG A 359 -0.18 -18.60 1.13
N LEU A 360 -1.18 -17.76 0.85
CA LEU A 360 -1.23 -16.36 1.24
C LEU A 360 -2.50 -16.09 2.05
N LYS A 361 -2.41 -15.17 3.00
CA LYS A 361 -3.57 -14.53 3.65
C LYS A 361 -3.49 -13.02 3.42
N LEU A 362 -4.55 -12.43 2.88
CA LEU A 362 -4.58 -11.03 2.47
C LEU A 362 -5.62 -10.24 3.28
N ILE A 363 -5.25 -9.02 3.70
CA ILE A 363 -6.21 -8.01 4.18
C ILE A 363 -5.89 -6.67 3.52
N TYR A 364 -6.79 -6.26 2.63
CA TYR A 364 -6.77 -4.99 1.91
C TYR A 364 -8.02 -4.19 2.29
N THR A 365 -7.82 -2.97 2.79
CA THR A 365 -8.88 -1.98 3.00
C THR A 365 -8.58 -0.74 2.17
N ALA A 366 -9.63 -0.13 1.62
CA ALA A 366 -9.55 1.00 0.69
C ALA A 366 -10.47 2.14 1.15
N ASP A 367 -10.30 2.52 2.42
CA ASP A 367 -11.08 3.55 3.09
C ASP A 367 -10.81 4.93 2.47
N HIS A 368 -11.89 5.68 2.19
CA HIS A 368 -11.80 7.07 1.75
C HIS A 368 -12.00 7.97 2.97
N VAL A 369 -10.94 8.64 3.41
CA VAL A 369 -10.95 9.50 4.61
C VAL A 369 -11.21 10.95 4.21
N PHE A 370 -12.26 11.56 4.75
CA PHE A 370 -12.59 12.97 4.57
C PHE A 370 -11.84 13.87 5.58
N PRO A 371 -11.85 15.21 5.41
CA PRO A 371 -11.34 16.12 6.45
C PRO A 371 -12.06 15.92 7.78
N LEU A 372 -11.34 16.02 8.91
CA LEU A 372 -11.81 15.67 10.25
C LEU A 372 -13.20 16.24 10.61
N ALA A 373 -13.46 17.49 10.25
CA ALA A 373 -14.73 18.19 10.48
C ALA A 373 -15.98 17.44 9.94
N THR A 374 -15.80 16.58 8.93
CA THR A 374 -16.86 15.71 8.40
C THR A 374 -17.35 14.71 9.44
N TYR A 375 -16.47 14.27 10.34
CA TYR A 375 -16.72 13.24 11.36
C TYR A 375 -17.03 13.82 12.75
N ASP A 376 -17.09 15.15 12.93
CA ASP A 376 -17.24 15.79 14.24
C ASP A 376 -18.46 15.25 15.03
N HIS A 377 -19.56 14.92 14.34
CA HIS A 377 -20.74 14.34 14.98
C HIS A 377 -20.46 12.94 15.58
N LEU A 378 -19.69 12.11 14.88
CA LEU A 378 -19.25 10.79 15.35
C LEU A 378 -18.20 10.92 16.46
N LEU A 379 -17.28 11.87 16.35
CA LEU A 379 -16.29 12.17 17.39
C LEU A 379 -16.98 12.60 18.70
N ASN A 380 -17.92 13.53 18.61
CA ASN A 380 -18.62 14.08 19.76
C ASN A 380 -19.42 13.02 20.53
N ILE A 381 -20.18 12.14 19.85
CA ILE A 381 -20.96 11.10 20.55
C ILE A 381 -20.06 10.03 21.22
N LEU A 382 -18.87 9.77 20.66
CA LEU A 382 -17.87 8.88 21.25
C LEU A 382 -17.22 9.50 22.49
N ILE A 383 -16.85 10.79 22.47
CA ILE A 383 -16.29 11.48 23.65
C ILE A 383 -17.36 11.65 24.74
N GLN A 384 -18.59 12.03 24.37
CA GLN A 384 -19.71 12.22 25.31
C GLN A 384 -20.11 10.95 26.07
N SER A 385 -19.71 9.76 25.58
CA SER A 385 -19.98 8.47 26.23
C SER A 385 -19.50 8.37 27.67
N ILE A 386 -18.45 9.12 28.06
CA ILE A 386 -17.92 9.17 29.45
C ILE A 386 -18.91 9.84 30.41
N ASN A 387 -19.66 10.83 29.92
CA ASN A 387 -20.61 11.61 30.71
C ASN A 387 -21.99 10.92 30.79
N GLN A 388 -22.19 9.84 30.03
CA GLN A 388 -23.46 9.13 29.97
C GLN A 388 -23.56 8.07 31.06
N LYS A 389 -24.62 8.19 31.88
CA LYS A 389 -24.98 7.22 32.91
C LYS A 389 -26.38 6.68 32.61
N PRO A 390 -26.62 5.36 32.67
CA PRO A 390 -25.61 4.31 32.86
C PRO A 390 -24.66 4.18 31.65
N ILE A 391 -23.45 3.66 31.87
CA ILE A 391 -22.43 3.51 30.80
C ILE A 391 -22.90 2.50 29.72
N THR A 392 -23.84 1.61 30.06
CA THR A 392 -24.53 0.70 29.13
C THR A 392 -25.27 1.41 28.01
N ALA A 393 -25.78 2.62 28.27
CA ALA A 393 -26.46 3.42 27.26
C ALA A 393 -25.48 4.18 26.34
N SER A 394 -24.18 4.18 26.63
CA SER A 394 -23.17 4.95 25.90
C SER A 394 -22.85 4.36 24.54
N ALA A 395 -22.45 5.21 23.58
CA ALA A 395 -22.10 4.77 22.23
C ALA A 395 -20.92 3.78 22.25
N VAL A 396 -19.92 4.01 23.10
CA VAL A 396 -18.76 3.11 23.22
C VAL A 396 -19.14 1.71 23.72
N HIS A 397 -20.03 1.60 24.70
CA HIS A 397 -20.52 0.29 25.13
C HIS A 397 -21.36 -0.39 24.04
N ILE A 398 -22.26 0.34 23.39
CA ILE A 398 -23.09 -0.19 22.29
C ILE A 398 -22.23 -0.75 21.15
N LEU A 399 -21.21 0.00 20.68
CA LEU A 399 -20.23 -0.49 19.70
C LEU A 399 -19.42 -1.67 20.23
N GLY A 400 -19.11 -1.66 21.53
CA GLY A 400 -18.48 -2.75 22.25
C GLY A 400 -19.26 -4.05 22.24
N GLU A 401 -20.59 -4.00 22.26
CA GLU A 401 -21.45 -5.19 22.20
C GLU A 401 -21.67 -5.66 20.75
N ILE A 402 -22.14 -4.77 19.85
CA ILE A 402 -22.54 -5.16 18.48
C ILE A 402 -21.38 -5.71 17.62
N ILE A 403 -20.15 -5.26 17.82
CA ILE A 403 -18.99 -5.72 17.04
C ILE A 403 -18.43 -7.00 17.68
N GLN A 404 -18.45 -8.13 16.96
CA GLN A 404 -18.00 -9.41 17.49
C GLN A 404 -16.49 -9.43 17.79
N ASN A 405 -15.64 -8.98 16.86
CA ASN A 405 -14.20 -8.90 17.09
C ASN A 405 -13.86 -7.63 17.88
N LYS A 406 -13.85 -7.75 19.21
CA LYS A 406 -13.54 -6.66 20.15
C LYS A 406 -12.17 -5.99 19.87
N THR A 407 -11.25 -6.66 19.19
CA THR A 407 -9.94 -6.10 18.78
C THR A 407 -10.07 -5.00 17.72
N GLU A 408 -10.95 -5.18 16.74
CA GLU A 408 -11.12 -4.26 15.60
C GLU A 408 -11.74 -2.93 16.02
N VAL A 409 -12.59 -2.94 17.05
CA VAL A 409 -13.18 -1.73 17.65
C VAL A 409 -12.28 -1.11 18.73
N ALA A 410 -11.55 -1.93 19.51
CA ALA A 410 -10.64 -1.42 20.55
C ALA A 410 -9.50 -0.58 19.96
N GLN A 411 -8.89 -1.00 18.85
CA GLN A 411 -7.78 -0.26 18.24
C GLN A 411 -8.12 1.22 17.89
N PRO A 412 -9.13 1.52 17.05
CA PRO A 412 -9.46 2.91 16.72
C PRO A 412 -9.98 3.69 17.93
N LEU A 413 -10.73 3.08 18.85
CA LEU A 413 -11.20 3.75 20.08
C LEU A 413 -10.05 4.16 20.99
N VAL A 414 -9.10 3.27 21.29
CA VAL A 414 -7.93 3.59 22.14
C VAL A 414 -7.13 4.72 21.52
N ARG A 415 -6.85 4.64 20.22
CA ARG A 415 -6.13 5.67 19.47
C ARG A 415 -6.85 7.03 19.52
N LEU A 416 -8.17 7.03 19.35
CA LEU A 416 -8.97 8.25 19.39
C LEU A 416 -9.02 8.87 20.79
N PHE A 417 -9.19 8.06 21.85
CA PHE A 417 -9.24 8.55 23.23
C PHE A 417 -7.87 8.89 23.82
N THR A 418 -6.78 8.33 23.29
CA THR A 418 -5.42 8.82 23.56
C THR A 418 -5.20 10.18 22.91
N HIS A 419 -5.58 10.36 21.64
CA HIS A 419 -5.51 11.67 20.96
C HIS A 419 -6.30 12.77 21.69
N THR A 420 -7.45 12.44 22.28
CA THR A 420 -8.30 13.40 23.01
C THR A 420 -8.05 13.43 24.52
N ASN A 421 -7.04 12.73 25.03
CA ASN A 421 -6.67 12.67 26.45
C ASN A 421 -7.77 12.16 27.41
N VAL A 422 -8.71 11.34 26.93
CA VAL A 422 -9.82 10.77 27.74
C VAL A 422 -9.76 9.25 27.93
N ILE A 423 -8.68 8.60 27.48
CA ILE A 423 -8.53 7.13 27.52
C ILE A 423 -8.66 6.53 28.92
N ALA A 424 -8.06 7.14 29.95
CA ALA A 424 -8.13 6.60 31.31
C ALA A 424 -9.53 6.72 31.95
N PRO A 425 -10.22 7.88 31.93
CA PRO A 425 -11.63 7.97 32.33
C PRO A 425 -12.56 7.01 31.58
N MET A 426 -12.35 6.80 30.27
CA MET A 426 -13.14 5.85 29.47
C MET A 426 -12.94 4.41 29.96
N ILE A 427 -11.69 3.97 30.14
CA ILE A 427 -11.39 2.63 30.64
C ILE A 427 -11.93 2.47 32.07
N LYS A 428 -11.81 3.47 32.95
CA LYS A 428 -12.39 3.44 34.31
C LYS A 428 -13.90 3.23 34.28
N ALA A 429 -14.64 3.99 33.48
CA ALA A 429 -16.10 3.89 33.40
C ALA A 429 -16.58 2.52 32.89
N LEU A 430 -15.91 1.95 31.89
CA LEU A 430 -16.23 0.61 31.38
C LEU A 430 -15.79 -0.50 32.35
N ALA A 431 -14.64 -0.35 33.01
CA ALA A 431 -14.12 -1.30 33.98
C ALA A 431 -14.97 -1.39 35.26
N ASP A 432 -15.44 -0.26 35.77
CA ASP A 432 -16.33 -0.20 36.95
C ASP A 432 -17.60 -1.05 36.72
N HIS A 433 -18.13 -1.01 35.50
CA HIS A 433 -19.31 -1.78 35.06
C HIS A 433 -19.02 -3.24 34.68
N GLU A 434 -17.84 -3.54 34.14
CA GLU A 434 -17.44 -4.94 33.93
C GLU A 434 -17.25 -5.64 35.29
N ILE A 435 -16.60 -4.97 36.25
CA ILE A 435 -16.33 -5.50 37.58
C ILE A 435 -17.62 -5.64 38.41
N SER A 436 -18.57 -4.69 38.33
CA SER A 436 -19.82 -4.71 39.11
C SER A 436 -20.71 -5.94 38.84
N LYS A 437 -20.54 -6.59 37.68
CA LYS A 437 -21.26 -7.80 37.28
C LYS A 437 -20.63 -9.11 37.77
N LEU A 438 -19.44 -9.07 38.36
CA LEU A 438 -18.68 -10.27 38.74
C LEU A 438 -18.91 -10.62 40.21
N THR A 439 -19.22 -11.89 40.46
CA THR A 439 -19.34 -12.44 41.83
C THR A 439 -18.04 -13.04 42.34
N ASP A 440 -17.24 -13.66 41.46
CA ASP A 440 -15.93 -14.22 41.79
C ASP A 440 -14.79 -13.27 41.36
N PRO A 441 -13.97 -12.74 42.30
CA PRO A 441 -12.81 -11.93 41.96
C PRO A 441 -11.71 -12.69 41.19
N THR A 442 -11.77 -14.03 41.04
CA THR A 442 -10.85 -14.72 40.11
C THR A 442 -11.21 -14.56 38.63
N THR A 443 -12.44 -14.15 38.29
CA THR A 443 -12.89 -13.99 36.89
C THR A 443 -12.46 -12.67 36.23
N ILE A 444 -12.15 -11.64 37.02
CA ILE A 444 -11.86 -10.27 36.57
C ILE A 444 -10.85 -10.24 35.40
N PHE A 445 -11.27 -9.63 34.29
CA PHE A 445 -10.56 -9.44 33.01
C PHE A 445 -9.95 -10.71 32.38
N ARG A 446 -10.48 -11.90 32.70
CA ARG A 446 -10.14 -13.16 31.98
C ARG A 446 -10.92 -13.34 30.67
N GLY A 447 -12.03 -12.62 30.46
CA GLY A 447 -12.84 -12.68 29.24
C GLY A 447 -12.26 -11.91 28.06
N ASN A 448 -12.78 -12.17 26.87
CA ASN A 448 -12.51 -11.37 25.65
C ASN A 448 -13.46 -10.16 25.59
N THR A 449 -13.31 -9.23 26.54
CA THR A 449 -14.17 -8.05 26.68
C THR A 449 -13.57 -6.81 26.01
N LEU A 450 -14.39 -5.78 25.77
CA LEU A 450 -13.92 -4.49 25.25
C LEU A 450 -12.83 -3.88 26.16
N VAL A 451 -13.04 -3.87 27.49
CA VAL A 451 -12.06 -3.32 28.44
C VAL A 451 -10.72 -4.04 28.31
N SER A 452 -10.74 -5.38 28.28
CA SER A 452 -9.50 -6.14 28.22
C SER A 452 -8.75 -5.94 26.89
N LYS A 453 -9.46 -5.69 25.77
CA LYS A 453 -8.85 -5.36 24.47
C LYS A 453 -8.40 -3.90 24.35
N MET A 454 -9.11 -2.97 24.98
CA MET A 454 -8.66 -1.57 25.09
C MET A 454 -7.39 -1.49 25.93
N MET A 455 -7.26 -2.29 26.99
CA MET A 455 -6.03 -2.42 27.75
C MET A 455 -4.87 -3.03 26.94
N ASP A 456 -5.11 -4.10 26.17
CA ASP A 456 -4.10 -4.72 25.31
C ASP A 456 -3.50 -3.69 24.32
N GLU A 457 -4.33 -2.91 23.62
CA GLU A 457 -3.84 -1.86 22.70
C GLU A 457 -3.27 -0.65 23.46
N ALA A 458 -3.84 -0.21 24.60
CA ALA A 458 -3.32 0.95 25.33
C ALA A 458 -1.91 0.71 25.88
N MET A 459 -1.64 -0.48 26.43
CA MET A 459 -0.30 -0.87 26.85
C MET A 459 0.66 -0.97 25.66
N ARG A 460 0.22 -1.52 24.51
CA ARG A 460 1.03 -1.54 23.28
C ARG A 460 1.33 -0.13 22.76
N LEU A 461 0.34 0.76 22.73
CA LEU A 461 0.42 2.10 22.14
C LEU A 461 1.29 3.04 22.97
N SER A 462 1.07 3.11 24.28
CA SER A 462 1.77 4.02 25.19
C SER A 462 3.01 3.40 25.84
N GLY A 463 3.05 2.07 25.95
CA GLY A 463 4.10 1.34 26.68
C GLY A 463 5.29 0.87 25.85
N LEU A 464 5.24 0.87 24.51
CA LEU A 464 6.28 0.25 23.67
C LEU A 464 7.69 0.77 23.97
N HIS A 465 7.84 2.08 24.18
CA HIS A 465 9.11 2.71 24.57
C HIS A 465 9.62 2.22 25.94
N TYR A 466 8.72 2.15 26.94
CA TYR A 466 9.02 1.62 28.27
C TYR A 466 9.43 0.14 28.24
N LEU A 467 8.75 -0.66 27.40
CA LEU A 467 9.07 -2.06 27.14
C LEU A 467 10.45 -2.24 26.49
N HIS A 468 10.77 -1.42 25.49
CA HIS A 468 12.10 -1.43 24.84
C HIS A 468 13.19 -1.10 25.85
N ASN A 469 13.05 -0.02 26.61
CA ASN A 469 14.04 0.39 27.60
C ASN A 469 14.19 -0.58 28.78
N THR A 470 13.20 -1.43 29.02
CA THR A 470 13.21 -2.46 30.09
C THR A 470 13.78 -3.80 29.60
N LEU A 471 13.35 -4.28 28.42
CA LEU A 471 13.65 -5.65 27.96
C LEU A 471 14.67 -5.75 26.81
N ARG A 472 14.78 -4.74 25.93
CA ARG A 472 15.64 -4.82 24.72
C ARG A 472 17.09 -5.22 25.05
N PRO A 473 17.78 -4.64 26.05
CA PRO A 473 19.18 -4.98 26.30
C PRO A 473 19.40 -6.46 26.65
N ILE A 474 18.46 -7.06 27.40
CA ILE A 474 18.55 -8.45 27.85
C ILE A 474 18.12 -9.41 26.73
N VAL A 475 17.16 -9.01 25.89
CA VAL A 475 16.82 -9.77 24.68
C VAL A 475 18.00 -9.76 23.69
N GLU A 476 18.65 -8.63 23.48
CA GLU A 476 19.85 -8.52 22.64
C GLU A 476 21.04 -9.34 23.22
N GLU A 477 21.19 -9.40 24.56
CA GLU A 477 22.13 -10.31 25.24
C GLU A 477 21.81 -11.79 24.98
N ILE A 478 20.56 -12.23 25.18
CA ILE A 478 20.12 -13.63 24.94
C ILE A 478 20.40 -14.06 23.49
N PHE A 479 20.19 -13.17 22.51
CA PHE A 479 20.45 -13.45 21.09
C PHE A 479 21.94 -13.51 20.75
N ALA A 480 22.80 -12.82 21.50
CA ALA A 480 24.25 -12.88 21.34
C ALA A 480 24.87 -14.12 22.01
N ASP A 481 24.47 -14.41 23.26
CA ASP A 481 25.02 -15.50 24.08
C ASP A 481 24.56 -16.89 23.62
N LYS A 482 23.28 -17.02 23.25
CA LYS A 482 22.62 -18.28 22.86
C LYS A 482 22.89 -19.48 23.79
N LYS A 483 23.13 -19.24 25.09
CA LYS A 483 23.29 -20.28 26.12
C LYS A 483 22.12 -21.29 26.08
N PRO A 484 22.37 -22.61 26.25
CA PRO A 484 21.32 -23.60 26.36
C PRO A 484 20.61 -23.48 27.72
N CYS A 485 19.27 -23.54 27.69
CA CYS A 485 18.40 -23.38 28.86
C CYS A 485 17.30 -24.45 28.95
N GLU A 486 17.38 -25.55 28.18
CA GLU A 486 16.41 -26.64 28.26
C GLU A 486 16.63 -27.46 29.54
N ILE A 487 15.58 -27.58 30.35
CA ILE A 487 15.59 -28.22 31.66
C ILE A 487 14.62 -29.41 31.75
N ASP A 488 13.92 -29.74 30.66
CA ASP A 488 13.04 -30.91 30.56
C ASP A 488 13.85 -32.20 30.33
N PRO A 489 13.88 -33.17 31.27
CA PRO A 489 14.66 -34.41 31.13
C PRO A 489 14.23 -35.34 30.00
N ALA A 490 13.08 -35.08 29.34
CA ALA A 490 12.64 -35.78 28.14
C ALA A 490 13.10 -35.10 26.83
N ARG A 491 13.58 -33.85 26.89
CA ARG A 491 14.01 -33.05 25.72
C ARG A 491 15.54 -32.85 25.68
N VAL A 492 16.23 -32.94 26.82
CA VAL A 492 17.70 -32.88 26.88
C VAL A 492 18.31 -34.25 26.54
N LYS A 493 19.29 -34.28 25.62
CA LYS A 493 19.99 -35.50 25.19
C LYS A 493 20.94 -36.09 26.23
N ASP A 494 21.62 -35.23 26.98
CA ASP A 494 22.54 -35.60 28.07
C ASP A 494 22.07 -34.95 29.37
N LYS A 495 21.70 -35.78 30.35
CA LYS A 495 21.11 -35.32 31.61
C LYS A 495 22.12 -34.58 32.50
N SER A 496 23.43 -34.73 32.28
CA SER A 496 24.46 -33.96 33.01
C SER A 496 24.42 -32.47 32.68
N MET A 497 23.91 -32.07 31.52
CA MET A 497 23.77 -30.66 31.14
C MET A 497 22.59 -29.95 31.83
N ILE A 498 21.67 -30.68 32.48
CA ILE A 498 20.43 -30.09 33.04
C ILE A 498 20.75 -29.05 34.13
N ASP A 499 21.70 -29.33 35.01
CA ASP A 499 22.07 -28.42 36.10
C ASP A 499 22.74 -27.13 35.57
N THR A 500 23.58 -27.25 34.54
CA THR A 500 24.17 -26.09 33.84
C THR A 500 23.10 -25.27 33.10
N ASN A 501 22.19 -25.93 32.39
CA ASN A 501 21.07 -25.27 31.70
C ASN A 501 20.13 -24.56 32.69
N LEU A 502 19.94 -25.14 33.87
CA LEU A 502 19.17 -24.55 34.96
C LEU A 502 19.86 -23.29 35.52
N VAL A 503 21.18 -23.30 35.70
CA VAL A 503 21.94 -22.09 36.08
C VAL A 503 21.84 -21.00 35.01
N ASN A 504 22.01 -21.34 33.73
CA ASN A 504 21.84 -20.39 32.62
C ASN A 504 20.43 -19.76 32.60
N LEU A 505 19.39 -20.58 32.77
CA LEU A 505 18.00 -20.12 32.80
C LEU A 505 17.73 -19.22 34.02
N GLN A 506 18.32 -19.54 35.18
CA GLN A 506 18.24 -18.68 36.36
C GLN A 506 18.94 -17.33 36.15
N GLU A 507 20.09 -17.30 35.48
CA GLU A 507 20.81 -16.04 35.17
C GLU A 507 19.92 -15.08 34.37
N TYR A 508 19.27 -15.56 33.30
CA TYR A 508 18.38 -14.74 32.48
C TYR A 508 17.08 -14.35 33.20
N VAL A 509 16.47 -15.26 33.97
CA VAL A 509 15.24 -14.93 34.73
C VAL A 509 15.52 -13.86 35.77
N GLU A 510 16.64 -13.92 36.50
CA GLU A 510 17.04 -12.89 37.47
C GLU A 510 17.24 -11.53 36.77
N LYS A 511 17.99 -11.48 35.65
CA LYS A 511 18.20 -10.25 34.87
C LYS A 511 16.88 -9.61 34.43
N VAL A 512 15.96 -10.39 33.87
CA VAL A 512 14.64 -9.90 33.42
C VAL A 512 13.78 -9.45 34.61
N PHE A 513 13.81 -10.19 35.72
CA PHE A 513 13.08 -9.85 36.94
C PHE A 513 13.58 -8.54 37.57
N GLU A 514 14.89 -8.36 37.70
CA GLU A 514 15.48 -7.12 38.19
C GLU A 514 15.17 -5.94 37.28
N ALA A 515 15.27 -6.10 35.95
CA ALA A 515 14.99 -5.01 35.02
C ALA A 515 13.53 -4.54 35.10
N ILE A 516 12.56 -5.47 35.18
CA ILE A 516 11.15 -5.14 35.36
C ILE A 516 10.91 -4.47 36.72
N THR A 517 11.38 -5.05 37.82
CA THR A 517 11.09 -4.50 39.16
C THR A 517 11.76 -3.14 39.40
N LYS A 518 12.93 -2.89 38.82
CA LYS A 518 13.66 -1.61 38.91
C LYS A 518 13.16 -0.54 37.91
N SER A 519 12.30 -0.88 36.94
CA SER A 519 11.86 0.09 35.92
C SER A 519 10.60 0.89 36.27
N ALA A 520 9.94 0.61 37.42
CA ALA A 520 8.63 1.19 37.79
C ALA A 520 8.47 2.72 37.54
N VAL A 521 9.47 3.51 37.93
CA VAL A 521 9.48 4.99 37.78
C VAL A 521 9.50 5.47 36.32
N LYS A 522 9.86 4.59 35.37
CA LYS A 522 9.85 4.85 33.92
C LYS A 522 8.53 4.46 33.25
N CYS A 523 7.54 3.97 34.02
CA CYS A 523 6.23 3.60 33.49
C CYS A 523 5.46 4.85 33.01
N PRO A 524 4.84 4.84 31.82
CA PRO A 524 4.12 6.00 31.29
C PRO A 524 2.96 6.44 32.20
N ALA A 525 2.86 7.74 32.49
CA ALA A 525 1.86 8.30 33.41
C ALA A 525 0.41 7.91 33.05
N VAL A 526 0.08 7.84 31.76
CA VAL A 526 -1.25 7.37 31.29
C VAL A 526 -1.54 5.91 31.68
N LEU A 527 -0.55 5.03 31.63
CA LEU A 527 -0.70 3.64 32.09
C LEU A 527 -0.79 3.58 33.62
N CYS A 528 -0.01 4.40 34.33
CA CYS A 528 -0.10 4.49 35.79
C CYS A 528 -1.48 4.98 36.28
N GLN A 529 -2.07 5.97 35.60
CA GLN A 529 -3.44 6.41 35.87
C GLN A 529 -4.45 5.27 35.65
N ILE A 530 -4.35 4.55 34.52
CA ILE A 530 -5.26 3.42 34.26
C ILE A 530 -5.09 2.28 35.28
N PHE A 531 -3.86 1.93 35.66
CA PHE A 531 -3.60 0.91 36.69
C PHE A 531 -4.10 1.34 38.07
N HIS A 532 -4.00 2.64 38.40
CA HIS A 532 -4.61 3.20 39.60
C HIS A 532 -6.14 3.10 39.57
N ASP A 533 -6.78 3.53 38.48
CA ASP A 533 -8.22 3.50 38.30
C ASP A 533 -8.80 2.08 38.37
N LEU A 534 -8.13 1.11 37.75
CA LEU A 534 -8.46 -0.32 37.84
C LEU A 534 -8.29 -0.87 39.26
N ARG A 535 -7.26 -0.41 40.00
CA ARG A 535 -7.02 -0.79 41.40
C ARG A 535 -8.13 -0.28 42.31
N GLU A 536 -8.61 0.96 42.10
CA GLU A 536 -9.74 1.53 42.84
C GLU A 536 -11.05 0.77 42.57
N CYS A 537 -11.43 0.58 41.30
CA CYS A 537 -12.65 -0.14 40.95
C CYS A 537 -12.66 -1.57 41.51
N ALA A 538 -11.52 -2.28 41.45
CA ALA A 538 -11.40 -3.62 42.02
C ALA A 538 -11.52 -3.63 43.56
N ALA A 539 -10.92 -2.65 44.25
CA ALA A 539 -11.02 -2.52 45.71
C ALA A 539 -12.43 -2.12 46.19
N LYS A 540 -13.16 -1.32 45.40
CA LYS A 540 -14.54 -0.91 45.65
C LYS A 540 -15.51 -2.10 45.68
N TYR A 541 -15.39 -3.03 44.72
CA TYR A 541 -16.30 -4.19 44.64
C TYR A 541 -15.82 -5.42 45.44
N PHE A 542 -14.52 -5.57 45.70
CA PHE A 542 -13.97 -6.70 46.47
C PHE A 542 -13.15 -6.27 47.71
N PRO A 543 -13.69 -5.41 48.61
CA PRO A 543 -12.92 -4.81 49.71
C PRO A 543 -12.37 -5.84 50.72
N GLN A 544 -13.03 -7.00 50.86
CA GLN A 544 -12.61 -8.07 51.76
C GLN A 544 -11.34 -8.79 51.29
N ASN A 545 -11.10 -8.87 49.96
CA ASN A 545 -9.94 -9.56 49.42
C ASN A 545 -8.85 -8.55 49.01
N LYS A 546 -8.02 -8.19 50.00
CA LYS A 546 -7.00 -7.14 49.87
C LYS A 546 -6.04 -7.36 48.70
N GLU A 547 -5.76 -8.60 48.32
CA GLU A 547 -4.82 -8.96 47.25
C GLU A 547 -5.38 -8.71 45.84
N VAL A 548 -6.70 -8.58 45.68
CA VAL A 548 -7.33 -8.31 44.37
C VAL A 548 -6.77 -7.03 43.75
N ARG A 549 -6.38 -6.04 44.58
CA ARG A 549 -5.72 -4.80 44.16
C ARG A 549 -4.45 -5.03 43.32
N TYR A 550 -3.68 -6.07 43.64
CA TYR A 550 -2.47 -6.46 42.90
C TYR A 550 -2.82 -7.39 41.74
N SER A 551 -3.84 -8.25 41.92
CA SER A 551 -4.27 -9.23 40.91
C SER A 551 -4.65 -8.59 39.57
N VAL A 552 -5.35 -7.45 39.62
CA VAL A 552 -5.86 -6.77 38.42
C VAL A 552 -4.74 -6.10 37.64
N VAL A 553 -3.84 -5.37 38.32
CA VAL A 553 -2.70 -4.73 37.67
C VAL A 553 -1.73 -5.78 37.12
N SER A 554 -1.40 -6.82 37.90
CA SER A 554 -0.53 -7.93 37.47
C SER A 554 -1.08 -8.68 36.25
N GLY A 555 -2.40 -8.93 36.26
CA GLY A 555 -3.13 -9.56 35.16
C GLY A 555 -3.14 -8.79 33.83
N PHE A 556 -2.69 -7.52 33.83
CA PHE A 556 -2.37 -6.77 32.63
C PHE A 556 -0.85 -6.70 32.39
N ILE A 557 -0.08 -6.13 33.32
CA ILE A 557 1.33 -5.77 33.06
C ILE A 557 2.26 -7.00 32.87
N PHE A 558 2.00 -8.12 33.54
CA PHE A 558 2.73 -9.37 33.29
C PHE A 558 2.08 -10.17 32.16
N LEU A 559 0.79 -10.52 32.30
CA LEU A 559 0.12 -11.49 31.42
C LEU A 559 -0.17 -11.01 29.99
N ARG A 560 -0.39 -9.71 29.81
CA ARG A 560 -0.80 -9.11 28.52
C ARG A 560 0.27 -8.20 27.92
N PHE A 561 1.38 -7.98 28.63
CA PHE A 561 2.45 -7.07 28.21
C PHE A 561 3.85 -7.70 28.31
N PHE A 562 4.45 -7.84 29.50
CA PHE A 562 5.83 -8.33 29.61
C PHE A 562 6.01 -9.79 29.16
N ALA A 563 5.19 -10.74 29.64
CA ALA A 563 5.37 -12.15 29.29
C ALA A 563 5.12 -12.44 27.79
N PRO A 564 4.10 -11.85 27.13
CA PRO A 564 3.96 -11.92 25.67
C PRO A 564 5.14 -11.30 24.90
N ALA A 565 5.71 -10.19 25.37
CA ALA A 565 6.85 -9.55 24.73
C ALA A 565 8.14 -10.39 24.81
N ILE A 566 8.36 -11.07 25.94
CA ILE A 566 9.46 -12.04 26.08
C ILE A 566 9.22 -13.25 25.15
N LEU A 567 7.99 -13.76 25.06
CA LEU A 567 7.65 -14.92 24.25
C LEU A 567 7.76 -14.67 22.74
N GLY A 568 7.35 -13.49 22.28
CA GLY A 568 7.33 -13.10 20.87
C GLY A 568 7.99 -11.74 20.64
N PRO A 569 9.33 -11.63 20.77
CA PRO A 569 10.02 -10.33 20.73
C PRO A 569 9.90 -9.60 19.38
N LYS A 570 9.69 -10.32 18.27
CA LYS A 570 9.32 -9.74 16.96
C LYS A 570 8.00 -8.94 17.02
N LEU A 571 7.00 -9.39 17.79
CA LEU A 571 5.65 -8.78 17.86
C LEU A 571 5.59 -7.48 18.68
N PHE A 572 6.72 -7.09 19.27
CA PHE A 572 6.91 -5.88 20.07
C PHE A 572 8.18 -5.13 19.64
N ASP A 573 8.68 -5.36 18.42
CA ASP A 573 9.87 -4.73 17.84
C ASP A 573 11.18 -4.85 18.65
N LEU A 574 11.26 -5.78 19.61
CA LEU A 574 12.44 -5.98 20.47
C LEU A 574 13.61 -6.58 19.69
N THR A 575 13.34 -7.35 18.62
CA THR A 575 14.36 -7.88 17.71
C THR A 575 13.86 -7.89 16.26
N THR A 576 14.78 -7.68 15.32
CA THR A 576 14.55 -7.84 13.87
C THR A 576 15.11 -9.16 13.33
N GLU A 577 15.74 -9.98 14.17
CA GLU A 577 16.42 -11.21 13.74
C GLU A 577 15.47 -12.42 13.71
N PRO A 578 15.72 -13.43 12.84
CA PRO A 578 15.02 -14.70 12.91
C PRO A 578 15.40 -15.45 14.19
N VAL A 579 14.39 -15.85 14.96
CA VAL A 579 14.58 -16.58 16.22
C VAL A 579 14.73 -18.07 15.92
N ASP A 580 15.84 -18.68 16.34
CA ASP A 580 16.03 -20.13 16.23
C ASP A 580 15.24 -20.91 17.31
N GLU A 581 15.10 -22.23 17.13
CA GLU A 581 14.28 -23.08 17.99
C GLU A 581 14.78 -23.10 19.45
N GLN A 582 16.10 -23.09 19.67
CA GLN A 582 16.72 -23.06 21.00
C GLN A 582 16.45 -21.73 21.71
N THR A 583 16.62 -20.62 21.02
CA THR A 583 16.33 -19.28 21.53
C THR A 583 14.82 -19.13 21.81
N THR A 584 13.97 -19.64 20.92
CA THR A 584 12.51 -19.66 21.11
C THR A 584 12.11 -20.45 22.36
N ARG A 585 12.70 -21.64 22.59
CA ARG A 585 12.47 -22.44 23.80
C ARG A 585 12.96 -21.73 25.07
N THR A 586 14.12 -21.07 25.00
CA THR A 586 14.71 -20.29 26.10
C THR A 586 13.79 -19.13 26.51
N LEU A 587 13.36 -18.31 25.53
CA LEU A 587 12.37 -17.24 25.73
C LEU A 587 11.04 -17.76 26.27
N THR A 588 10.58 -18.93 25.82
CA THR A 588 9.36 -19.58 26.33
C THR A 588 9.49 -19.93 27.83
N LEU A 589 10.64 -20.43 28.27
CA LEU A 589 10.90 -20.78 29.67
C LEU A 589 11.04 -19.54 30.56
N ILE A 590 11.71 -18.48 30.09
CA ILE A 590 11.78 -17.19 30.78
C ILE A 590 10.38 -16.58 30.90
N SER A 591 9.62 -16.51 29.80
CA SER A 591 8.25 -15.98 29.77
C SER A 591 7.30 -16.73 30.72
N LYS A 592 7.30 -18.08 30.69
CA LYS A 592 6.56 -18.90 31.66
C LYS A 592 6.92 -18.55 33.12
N THR A 593 8.21 -18.39 33.41
CA THR A 593 8.69 -18.15 34.78
C THR A 593 8.28 -16.77 35.27
N ILE A 594 8.55 -15.72 34.48
CA ILE A 594 8.14 -14.34 34.77
C ILE A 594 6.61 -14.24 34.92
N GLN A 595 5.83 -14.96 34.11
CA GLN A 595 4.38 -15.00 34.27
C GLN A 595 3.94 -15.66 35.58
N SER A 596 4.53 -16.79 35.94
CA SER A 596 4.23 -17.45 37.22
C SER A 596 4.58 -16.58 38.42
N LEU A 597 5.66 -15.79 38.34
CA LEU A 597 6.01 -14.81 39.37
C LEU A 597 4.96 -13.70 39.49
N GLY A 598 4.52 -13.11 38.37
CA GLY A 598 3.39 -12.17 38.36
C GLY A 598 2.08 -12.77 38.91
N ASN A 599 1.90 -14.08 38.78
CA ASN A 599 0.77 -14.80 39.37
C ASN A 599 0.90 -15.05 40.89
N LEU A 600 2.07 -14.90 41.53
CA LEU A 600 2.23 -15.15 42.97
C LEU A 600 1.54 -14.12 43.86
N VAL A 601 1.53 -12.85 43.44
CA VAL A 601 0.71 -11.80 44.05
C VAL A 601 -0.79 -11.95 43.72
N SER A 602 -1.11 -12.90 42.82
CA SER A 602 -2.41 -13.57 42.70
C SER A 602 -2.78 -14.49 43.86
N SER A 603 -3.78 -14.15 44.69
CA SER A 603 -4.50 -15.11 45.58
C SER A 603 -4.90 -16.41 44.89
N ARG A 604 -5.03 -16.35 43.56
CA ARG A 604 -5.45 -17.37 42.61
C ARG A 604 -4.44 -18.52 42.42
N SER A 605 -3.27 -18.51 43.05
CA SER A 605 -2.15 -19.41 42.67
C SER A 605 -1.33 -20.05 43.79
N ALA A 606 -1.55 -19.68 45.06
CA ALA A 606 -0.75 -20.20 46.20
C ALA A 606 -0.80 -21.75 46.38
N GLN A 607 -1.78 -22.43 45.78
CA GLN A 607 -2.02 -23.87 45.98
C GLN A 607 -1.35 -24.79 44.93
N GLN A 608 -0.91 -24.30 43.77
CA GLN A 608 -0.21 -25.13 42.76
C GLN A 608 0.83 -24.35 41.91
N PRO A 609 2.06 -24.13 42.42
CA PRO A 609 3.16 -23.59 41.60
C PRO A 609 3.74 -24.59 40.59
N CYS A 610 3.53 -25.91 40.77
CA CYS A 610 4.19 -26.96 39.99
C CYS A 610 3.19 -27.89 39.27
N LYS A 611 2.72 -27.48 38.08
CA LYS A 611 2.05 -28.41 37.14
C LYS A 611 3.04 -29.23 36.29
N GLU A 612 4.26 -28.72 36.11
CA GLU A 612 5.34 -29.35 35.33
C GLU A 612 6.48 -29.69 36.31
N GLN A 613 6.68 -30.97 36.66
CA GLN A 613 7.60 -31.37 37.75
C GLN A 613 9.04 -30.85 37.55
N TYR A 614 9.53 -30.82 36.31
CA TYR A 614 10.89 -30.38 35.99
C TYR A 614 11.15 -28.89 36.29
N THR A 615 10.11 -28.04 36.34
CA THR A 615 10.26 -26.62 36.68
C THR A 615 10.34 -26.38 38.20
N GLY A 616 10.17 -27.40 39.03
CA GLY A 616 10.08 -27.26 40.49
C GLY A 616 11.35 -26.70 41.15
N GLN A 617 12.54 -27.01 40.62
CA GLN A 617 13.79 -26.42 41.13
C GLN A 617 13.93 -24.93 40.78
N LEU A 618 13.50 -24.54 39.58
CA LEU A 618 13.49 -23.15 39.13
C LEU A 618 12.55 -22.30 40.00
N TYR A 619 11.33 -22.78 40.24
CA TYR A 619 10.37 -22.10 41.11
C TYR A 619 10.82 -22.02 42.57
N LYS A 620 11.56 -23.02 43.10
CA LYS A 620 12.13 -22.91 44.46
C LYS A 620 13.11 -21.74 44.65
N LYS A 621 13.76 -21.26 43.59
CA LYS A 621 14.68 -20.09 43.68
C LYS A 621 13.94 -18.75 43.63
N PHE A 622 12.94 -18.63 42.74
CA PHE A 622 12.26 -17.36 42.47
C PHE A 622 10.94 -17.16 43.21
N CYS A 623 10.26 -18.23 43.65
CA CYS A 623 9.02 -18.13 44.43
C CYS A 623 9.30 -17.93 45.93
N THR A 624 10.10 -16.91 46.27
CA THR A 624 10.41 -16.54 47.66
C THR A 624 9.79 -15.18 48.01
N GLU A 625 9.58 -14.92 49.31
CA GLU A 625 8.90 -13.71 49.79
C GLU A 625 9.55 -12.42 49.27
N LYS A 626 10.89 -12.36 49.21
CA LYS A 626 11.65 -11.25 48.59
C LYS A 626 11.18 -10.90 47.18
N HIS A 627 10.92 -11.90 46.33
CA HIS A 627 10.45 -11.67 44.96
C HIS A 627 8.97 -11.24 44.95
N VAL A 628 8.14 -11.85 45.79
CA VAL A 628 6.72 -11.50 45.94
C VAL A 628 6.57 -10.04 46.39
N ASP A 629 7.37 -9.59 47.35
CA ASP A 629 7.32 -8.22 47.88
C ASP A 629 7.93 -7.20 46.91
N ALA A 630 8.98 -7.57 46.17
CA ALA A 630 9.48 -6.74 45.06
C ALA A 630 8.43 -6.55 43.95
N ILE A 631 7.61 -7.57 43.65
CA ILE A 631 6.47 -7.45 42.73
C ILE A 631 5.36 -6.57 43.34
N LYS A 632 5.00 -6.75 44.62
CA LYS A 632 4.02 -5.87 45.29
C LYS A 632 4.46 -4.41 45.19
N HIS A 633 5.69 -4.11 45.57
CA HIS A 633 6.25 -2.76 45.51
C HIS A 633 6.24 -2.18 44.10
N PHE A 634 6.70 -2.94 43.09
CA PHE A 634 6.60 -2.56 41.68
C PHE A 634 5.16 -2.21 41.27
N LEU A 635 4.19 -3.07 41.62
CA LEU A 635 2.77 -2.87 41.31
C LEU A 635 2.17 -1.67 42.06
N GLU A 636 2.62 -1.37 43.27
CA GLU A 636 2.18 -0.21 44.06
C GLU A 636 2.67 1.11 43.45
N VAL A 637 3.95 1.19 43.06
CA VAL A 637 4.52 2.36 42.40
C VAL A 637 3.77 2.64 41.09
N ILE A 638 3.62 1.64 40.20
CA ILE A 638 2.95 1.86 38.92
C ILE A 638 1.42 2.06 39.02
N SER A 639 0.80 1.92 40.19
CA SER A 639 -0.65 2.13 40.39
C SER A 639 -0.97 3.26 41.37
N THR A 640 -0.01 4.15 41.64
CA THR A 640 -0.17 5.29 42.54
C THR A 640 0.11 6.60 41.80
N VAL A 641 -0.93 7.44 41.68
CA VAL A 641 -0.83 8.74 41.00
C VAL A 641 0.21 9.62 41.68
N GLY A 642 1.03 10.30 40.89
CA GLY A 642 2.10 11.20 41.37
C GLY A 642 3.43 10.51 41.71
N ALA A 643 3.51 9.17 41.79
CA ALA A 643 4.75 8.47 42.17
C ALA A 643 5.94 8.68 41.20
N ASN A 644 5.68 9.13 39.97
CA ASN A 644 6.69 9.44 38.95
C ASN A 644 6.95 10.96 38.81
N ILE A 645 6.38 11.80 39.69
CA ILE A 645 6.68 13.23 39.76
C ILE A 645 7.76 13.41 40.84
N CYS A 646 9.02 13.31 40.41
CA CYS A 646 10.12 13.93 41.15
C CYS A 646 10.24 15.40 40.72
N ASP A 647 10.39 16.30 41.68
CA ASP A 647 10.69 17.72 41.39
C ASP A 647 12.10 17.83 40.82
N ASP A 648 12.19 17.92 39.49
CA ASP A 648 13.35 18.48 38.80
C ASP A 648 12.87 19.48 37.73
N ASP A 649 12.95 20.76 38.07
CA ASP A 649 12.72 21.89 37.16
C ASP A 649 13.93 22.14 36.23
N SER A 650 14.99 21.31 36.33
CA SER A 650 15.91 21.17 35.20
C SER A 650 15.14 20.60 34.00
N THR A 651 15.37 21.16 32.81
CA THR A 651 14.83 20.62 31.57
C THR A 651 15.50 19.28 31.28
N THR A 652 14.99 18.22 31.91
CA THR A 652 15.55 16.87 31.86
C THR A 652 15.65 16.45 30.40
N VAL A 653 16.90 16.31 29.92
CA VAL A 653 17.18 15.97 28.53
C VAL A 653 16.85 14.49 28.31
N LEU A 654 15.56 14.22 28.12
CA LEU A 654 15.01 12.92 27.76
C LEU A 654 15.86 12.34 26.63
N GLU A 655 16.43 11.15 26.84
CA GLU A 655 17.32 10.52 25.87
C GLU A 655 16.64 10.50 24.48
N PRO A 656 17.34 10.90 23.40
CA PRO A 656 16.73 11.10 22.09
C PRO A 656 16.11 9.81 21.53
N VAL A 657 14.81 9.65 21.78
CA VAL A 657 13.98 8.48 21.45
C VAL A 657 13.99 8.27 19.95
N VAL A 658 14.33 7.07 19.48
CA VAL A 658 14.39 6.76 18.05
C VAL A 658 12.97 6.63 17.49
N LEU A 659 12.62 7.50 16.55
CA LEU A 659 11.32 7.50 15.88
C LEU A 659 11.34 6.64 14.61
N LYS A 660 12.47 6.65 13.88
CA LYS A 660 12.70 5.79 12.71
C LYS A 660 14.19 5.66 12.39
N GLU A 661 14.60 4.49 11.93
CA GLU A 661 15.95 4.25 11.40
C GLU A 661 15.92 3.35 10.17
N GLY A 662 16.94 3.43 9.31
CA GLY A 662 16.98 2.68 8.06
C GLY A 662 18.12 3.08 7.11
N MET A 663 18.32 2.29 6.03
CA MET A 663 19.38 2.53 5.03
C MET A 663 18.83 3.29 3.81
N MET A 664 19.03 4.61 3.77
CA MET A 664 18.59 5.47 2.65
C MET A 664 19.77 5.99 1.80
N THR A 665 19.52 6.33 0.55
CA THR A 665 20.54 6.77 -0.41
C THR A 665 20.51 8.28 -0.63
N LYS A 666 21.46 9.02 -0.02
CA LYS A 666 21.51 10.49 -0.14
C LYS A 666 22.40 10.98 -1.28
N ARG A 667 22.04 12.12 -1.88
CA ARG A 667 22.91 12.85 -2.83
C ARG A 667 24.14 13.41 -2.09
N ALA A 668 25.34 13.27 -2.65
CA ALA A 668 26.53 13.89 -2.07
C ALA A 668 26.51 15.43 -2.24
N GLN A 669 26.41 16.14 -1.12
CA GLN A 669 26.71 17.58 -1.05
C GLN A 669 28.24 17.75 -1.21
N GLY A 670 28.65 18.31 -2.35
CA GLY A 670 30.04 18.29 -2.80
C GLY A 670 30.95 19.29 -2.06
N ARG A 671 32.14 18.85 -1.65
CA ARG A 671 33.19 19.68 -1.00
C ARG A 671 34.16 20.38 -1.97
N LYS A 672 33.98 20.25 -3.29
CA LYS A 672 34.83 20.87 -4.34
C LYS A 672 33.97 21.31 -5.53
N ARG A 673 34.39 22.36 -6.26
CA ARG A 673 33.71 22.85 -7.48
C ARG A 673 33.67 21.78 -8.59
N PHE A 674 34.75 21.03 -8.77
CA PHE A 674 34.83 19.92 -9.73
C PHE A 674 34.82 18.56 -9.01
N GLY A 675 33.84 17.72 -9.35
CA GLY A 675 33.68 16.36 -8.82
C GLY A 675 32.26 15.82 -9.03
N ARG A 676 32.11 14.56 -9.47
CA ARG A 676 30.79 13.96 -9.73
C ARG A 676 29.99 13.83 -8.42
N ARG A 677 28.82 14.49 -8.35
CA ARG A 677 27.92 14.51 -7.18
C ARG A 677 27.11 13.20 -7.06
N ASN A 678 27.81 12.09 -6.81
CA ASN A 678 27.21 10.75 -6.74
C ASN A 678 26.26 10.61 -5.54
N PHE A 679 25.23 9.79 -5.70
CA PHE A 679 24.43 9.29 -4.58
C PHE A 679 25.23 8.26 -3.75
N LYS A 680 24.96 8.15 -2.44
CA LYS A 680 25.61 7.21 -1.51
C LYS A 680 24.63 6.73 -0.45
N GLN A 681 24.52 5.41 -0.29
CA GLN A 681 23.76 4.77 0.79
C GLN A 681 24.32 5.16 2.17
N ARG A 682 23.46 5.43 3.13
CA ARG A 682 23.77 5.84 4.51
C ARG A 682 22.73 5.28 5.46
N TYR A 683 23.15 5.01 6.68
CA TYR A 683 22.25 4.67 7.77
C TYR A 683 21.70 5.96 8.36
N PHE A 684 20.39 6.19 8.29
CA PHE A 684 19.72 7.32 8.92
C PHE A 684 19.10 6.88 10.25
N ARG A 685 19.13 7.76 11.25
CA ARG A 685 18.47 7.58 12.55
C ARG A 685 17.84 8.92 12.94
N LEU A 686 16.51 8.94 12.92
CA LEU A 686 15.67 10.04 13.36
C LEU A 686 15.27 9.82 14.82
N THR A 687 15.38 10.88 15.60
CA THR A 687 15.02 10.90 17.02
C THR A 687 14.06 12.05 17.32
N THR A 688 13.60 12.16 18.57
CA THR A 688 12.85 13.32 19.07
C THR A 688 13.64 14.63 19.09
N GLN A 689 14.97 14.60 18.91
CA GLN A 689 15.84 15.79 18.98
C GLN A 689 16.51 16.12 17.64
N SER A 690 16.83 15.11 16.82
CA SER A 690 17.59 15.29 15.58
C SER A 690 17.42 14.17 14.53
N LEU A 691 17.76 14.50 13.27
CA LEU A 691 17.93 13.55 12.16
C LEU A 691 19.43 13.38 11.84
N SER A 692 19.99 12.24 12.25
CA SER A 692 21.40 11.90 12.01
C SER A 692 21.59 10.94 10.83
N TYR A 693 22.79 10.92 10.22
CA TYR A 693 23.16 9.84 9.30
C TYR A 693 24.64 9.40 9.40
N ALA A 694 24.86 8.09 9.40
CA ALA A 694 26.13 7.39 9.59
C ALA A 694 26.53 6.56 8.36
N LYS A 695 27.73 5.95 8.38
CA LYS A 695 28.20 5.03 7.33
C LYS A 695 27.37 3.73 7.28
N ALA A 696 26.98 3.21 8.45
CA ALA A 696 26.22 1.98 8.68
C ALA A 696 25.62 2.02 10.10
N LYS A 697 24.76 1.05 10.47
CA LYS A 697 24.23 0.88 11.84
C LYS A 697 25.39 0.80 12.86
N GLY A 698 25.19 1.39 14.04
CA GLY A 698 26.17 1.38 15.13
C GLY A 698 27.50 2.14 14.87
N LYS A 699 27.59 2.95 13.81
CA LYS A 699 28.77 3.82 13.56
C LYS A 699 28.45 5.27 13.89
N ARG A 700 29.47 6.04 14.33
CA ARG A 700 29.32 7.47 14.65
C ARG A 700 28.67 8.25 13.48
N PRO A 701 27.77 9.22 13.75
CA PRO A 701 27.15 10.02 12.70
C PRO A 701 28.20 10.83 11.92
N ILE A 702 27.96 11.00 10.62
CA ILE A 702 28.75 11.85 9.71
C ILE A 702 28.26 13.29 9.77
N CYS A 703 26.98 13.44 10.10
CA CYS A 703 26.24 14.69 10.25
C CYS A 703 25.08 14.38 11.20
N ASP A 704 24.77 15.34 12.05
CA ASP A 704 23.53 15.41 12.80
C ASP A 704 22.79 16.67 12.36
N ILE A 705 21.46 16.65 12.41
CA ILE A 705 20.61 17.76 11.94
C ILE A 705 19.52 17.98 13.01
N PRO A 706 19.63 19.01 13.86
CA PRO A 706 18.58 19.39 14.79
C PRO A 706 17.24 19.58 14.05
N LEU A 707 16.12 19.12 14.63
CA LEU A 707 14.83 19.16 13.94
C LEU A 707 14.39 20.60 13.59
N ALA A 708 14.81 21.59 14.37
CA ALA A 708 14.59 23.01 14.11
C ALA A 708 15.31 23.54 12.83
N GLU A 709 16.28 22.83 12.26
CA GLU A 709 16.87 23.17 10.96
C GLU A 709 16.04 22.69 9.76
N ILE A 710 15.09 21.77 9.98
CA ILE A 710 14.24 21.20 8.93
C ILE A 710 13.06 22.16 8.70
N LEU A 711 13.07 22.86 7.56
CA LEU A 711 12.11 23.93 7.26
C LEU A 711 10.96 23.49 6.36
N ALA A 712 11.16 22.41 5.59
CA ALA A 712 10.11 21.69 4.86
C ALA A 712 10.64 20.29 4.49
N VAL A 713 9.75 19.32 4.36
CA VAL A 713 10.06 18.00 3.77
C VAL A 713 9.00 17.65 2.75
N GLU A 714 9.45 17.41 1.51
CA GLU A 714 8.56 17.30 0.35
C GLU A 714 9.07 16.28 -0.66
N ARG A 715 8.14 15.65 -1.39
CA ARG A 715 8.49 14.73 -2.49
C ARG A 715 9.11 15.51 -3.66
N LEU A 716 10.10 14.92 -4.30
CA LEU A 716 10.80 15.50 -5.45
C LEU A 716 10.26 14.91 -6.75
N THR A 717 10.06 15.73 -7.77
CA THR A 717 9.64 15.23 -9.09
C THR A 717 10.70 14.31 -9.71
N GLU A 718 10.26 13.16 -10.26
CA GLU A 718 11.16 12.18 -10.91
C GLU A 718 12.00 12.80 -12.04
N ARG A 719 11.44 13.81 -12.74
CA ARG A 719 12.10 14.62 -13.79
C ARG A 719 13.45 15.20 -13.33
N SER A 720 13.65 15.42 -12.03
CA SER A 720 14.88 15.98 -11.46
C SER A 720 16.10 15.07 -11.57
N PHE A 721 15.96 13.77 -11.28
CA PHE A 721 17.10 12.83 -11.23
C PHE A 721 16.92 11.55 -12.05
N LYS A 722 15.74 11.35 -12.68
CA LYS A 722 15.33 10.09 -13.32
C LYS A 722 15.39 8.90 -12.35
N MET A 723 14.96 9.15 -11.12
CA MET A 723 14.96 8.21 -9.99
C MET A 723 13.66 8.39 -9.22
N GLN A 724 13.09 7.28 -8.74
CA GLN A 724 11.86 7.28 -7.94
C GLN A 724 12.16 7.28 -6.44
N ASN A 725 11.13 7.57 -5.66
CA ASN A 725 11.13 7.54 -4.19
C ASN A 725 12.18 8.49 -3.60
N ILE A 726 12.27 9.70 -4.18
CA ILE A 726 13.16 10.77 -3.72
C ILE A 726 12.32 11.87 -3.10
N PHE A 727 12.68 12.20 -1.86
CA PHE A 727 12.22 13.40 -1.19
C PHE A 727 13.40 14.35 -0.90
N GLN A 728 13.07 15.59 -0.56
CA GLN A 728 14.04 16.58 -0.13
C GLN A 728 13.73 17.07 1.28
N ILE A 729 14.78 17.26 2.05
CA ILE A 729 14.75 17.88 3.36
C ILE A 729 15.34 19.28 3.19
N VAL A 730 14.49 20.31 3.26
CA VAL A 730 14.85 21.70 3.03
C VAL A 730 15.42 22.29 4.33
N ARG A 731 16.55 22.98 4.21
CA ARG A 731 17.30 23.62 5.31
C ARG A 731 17.93 24.92 4.82
N LYS A 732 18.23 25.85 5.74
CA LYS A 732 18.80 27.18 5.44
C LYS A 732 20.03 27.15 4.51
N GLU A 733 20.94 26.19 4.68
CA GLU A 733 22.16 26.11 3.86
C GLU A 733 21.89 25.63 2.42
N ARG A 734 21.31 24.43 2.31
CA ARG A 734 21.11 23.62 1.09
C ARG A 734 20.13 22.48 1.39
N PRO A 735 19.23 22.13 0.45
CA PRO A 735 18.41 20.93 0.56
C PRO A 735 19.26 19.65 0.58
N LEU A 736 18.76 18.65 1.29
CA LEU A 736 19.29 17.29 1.34
C LEU A 736 18.32 16.36 0.60
N TYR A 737 18.71 15.95 -0.61
CA TYR A 737 17.97 14.96 -1.40
C TYR A 737 18.28 13.53 -0.93
N VAL A 738 17.24 12.77 -0.61
CA VAL A 738 17.30 11.42 -0.04
C VAL A 738 16.38 10.48 -0.84
N GLN A 739 16.87 9.28 -1.15
CA GLN A 739 16.09 8.22 -1.78
C GLN A 739 15.87 7.06 -0.79
N THR A 740 14.65 6.54 -0.71
CA THR A 740 14.32 5.30 0.03
C THR A 740 14.46 4.06 -0.86
N ALA A 741 14.25 2.86 -0.30
CA ALA A 741 14.18 1.63 -1.10
C ALA A 741 12.91 1.59 -1.98
N ASN A 742 11.76 1.94 -1.40
CA ASN A 742 10.44 1.88 -2.04
C ASN A 742 9.53 3.04 -1.61
N CYS A 743 8.34 3.15 -2.21
CA CYS A 743 7.40 4.24 -1.94
C CYS A 743 6.77 4.16 -0.53
N VAL A 744 6.70 2.97 0.08
CA VAL A 744 6.18 2.79 1.45
C VAL A 744 7.13 3.45 2.45
N GLU A 745 8.43 3.13 2.37
CA GLU A 745 9.45 3.86 3.11
C GLU A 745 9.42 5.37 2.82
N GLU A 746 9.21 5.79 1.57
CA GLU A 746 9.14 7.23 1.23
C GLU A 746 8.02 7.92 1.99
N LYS A 747 6.80 7.35 1.99
CA LYS A 747 5.67 7.90 2.76
C LYS A 747 5.98 7.91 4.25
N GLU A 748 6.50 6.82 4.81
CA GLU A 748 6.80 6.77 6.25
C GLU A 748 7.87 7.80 6.68
N TRP A 749 8.91 8.00 5.88
CA TRP A 749 9.94 9.01 6.16
C TRP A 749 9.46 10.44 5.93
N VAL A 750 8.71 10.70 4.85
CA VAL A 750 8.16 12.03 4.56
C VAL A 750 7.10 12.41 5.57
N ASP A 751 6.10 11.57 5.83
CA ASP A 751 4.99 11.90 6.73
C ASP A 751 5.48 12.15 8.16
N LEU A 752 6.46 11.38 8.64
CA LEU A 752 7.05 11.56 9.98
C LEU A 752 7.87 12.85 10.08
N LEU A 753 8.75 13.13 9.10
CA LEU A 753 9.55 14.36 9.09
C LEU A 753 8.71 15.61 8.83
N SER A 754 7.64 15.53 8.04
CA SER A 754 6.73 16.64 7.78
C SER A 754 5.86 16.96 8.99
N LYS A 755 5.42 15.96 9.77
CA LYS A 755 4.78 16.17 11.08
C LYS A 755 5.73 16.89 12.05
N ILE A 756 6.98 16.45 12.15
CA ILE A 756 8.02 17.14 12.94
C ILE A 756 8.21 18.60 12.48
N CYS A 757 8.17 18.84 11.18
CA CYS A 757 8.31 20.17 10.62
C CYS A 757 7.14 21.13 10.95
N GLN A 758 5.96 20.62 11.35
CA GLN A 758 4.80 21.45 11.70
C GLN A 758 5.01 22.27 12.98
N SER A 759 5.74 21.75 13.97
CA SER A 759 6.06 22.49 15.22
C SER A 759 7.22 23.48 15.06
N ASN A 760 7.91 23.47 13.92
CA ASN A 760 9.01 24.39 13.65
C ASN A 760 8.49 25.79 13.28
N LYS A 761 8.71 26.77 14.15
CA LYS A 761 8.38 28.19 13.92
C LYS A 761 9.08 28.80 12.70
N ALA A 762 10.10 28.14 12.14
CA ALA A 762 10.80 28.54 10.92
C ALA A 762 10.41 27.72 9.66
N ARG A 763 9.27 27.01 9.69
CA ARG A 763 8.72 26.28 8.54
C ARG A 763 8.51 27.23 7.34
N LEU A 764 8.85 26.76 6.14
CA LEU A 764 8.61 27.51 4.90
C LEU A 764 7.15 27.39 4.45
N GLU A 765 6.62 28.47 3.89
CA GLU A 765 5.33 28.49 3.19
C GLU A 765 5.45 27.99 1.75
N HIS A 766 6.61 28.19 1.11
CA HIS A 766 6.89 27.81 -0.27
C HIS A 766 8.21 27.04 -0.43
N PHE A 767 8.23 26.08 -1.36
CA PHE A 767 9.40 25.28 -1.75
C PHE A 767 9.52 25.11 -3.29
N HIS A 768 10.63 24.55 -3.75
CA HIS A 768 10.86 24.20 -5.16
C HIS A 768 10.65 22.69 -5.37
N PRO A 769 9.68 22.22 -6.19
CA PRO A 769 9.36 20.80 -6.33
C PRO A 769 10.37 20.00 -7.19
N CYS A 770 11.30 20.68 -7.86
CA CYS A 770 12.39 20.08 -8.61
C CYS A 770 13.75 20.40 -8.00
N ALA A 771 14.80 19.68 -8.39
CA ALA A 771 16.13 19.89 -7.82
C ALA A 771 16.93 21.03 -8.47
N TYR A 772 17.77 21.70 -7.67
CA TYR A 772 18.79 22.61 -8.18
C TYR A 772 19.94 21.83 -8.85
N ILE A 773 20.12 22.05 -10.15
CA ILE A 773 21.02 21.32 -11.05
C ILE A 773 21.65 22.31 -12.04
N ASN A 774 22.95 22.13 -12.32
CA ASN A 774 23.73 22.92 -13.30
C ASN A 774 23.75 24.46 -13.12
N GLY A 775 23.20 25.00 -12.03
CA GLY A 775 23.11 26.44 -11.78
C GLY A 775 21.69 27.00 -11.76
N MET A 776 20.66 26.15 -11.90
CA MET A 776 19.26 26.59 -11.89
C MET A 776 18.32 25.56 -11.26
N TRP A 777 17.13 26.00 -10.86
CA TRP A 777 16.01 25.17 -10.42
C TRP A 777 15.22 24.64 -11.61
N THR A 778 15.13 23.31 -11.76
CA THR A 778 14.44 22.69 -12.92
C THR A 778 12.91 22.69 -12.84
N CYS A 779 12.32 23.51 -11.95
CA CYS A 779 10.88 23.78 -11.85
C CYS A 779 10.50 25.15 -12.45
N CYS A 780 11.31 26.18 -12.20
CA CYS A 780 11.02 27.58 -12.55
C CYS A 780 12.13 28.27 -13.35
N ALA A 781 13.21 27.55 -13.67
CA ALA A 781 14.43 28.06 -14.33
C ALA A 781 15.21 29.15 -13.53
N GLU A 782 14.81 29.44 -12.29
CA GLU A 782 15.49 30.39 -11.41
C GLU A 782 16.95 29.96 -11.12
N ASN A 783 17.87 30.92 -11.20
CA ASN A 783 19.31 30.69 -11.07
C ASN A 783 19.82 30.89 -9.63
N ASP A 784 19.09 31.59 -8.76
CA ASP A 784 19.50 31.65 -7.35
C ASP A 784 19.14 30.37 -6.58
N GLN A 785 20.18 29.75 -6.00
CA GLN A 785 20.10 28.59 -5.11
C GLN A 785 19.31 28.87 -3.81
N TYR A 786 19.09 30.14 -3.47
CA TYR A 786 18.42 30.60 -2.25
C TYR A 786 17.05 31.26 -2.48
N ALA A 787 16.59 31.35 -3.74
CA ALA A 787 15.30 31.94 -4.10
C ALA A 787 14.13 31.26 -3.39
N ALA A 788 13.11 32.05 -3.05
CA ALA A 788 11.84 31.57 -2.50
C ALA A 788 11.19 30.52 -3.43
N GLY A 789 10.49 29.56 -2.84
CA GLY A 789 9.91 28.43 -3.56
C GLY A 789 8.84 28.82 -4.57
N CYS A 790 8.80 28.15 -5.72
CA CYS A 790 7.76 28.37 -6.74
C CYS A 790 6.46 27.57 -6.50
N THR A 791 6.30 26.91 -5.35
CA THR A 791 5.14 26.06 -5.03
C THR A 791 4.85 26.09 -3.53
N ALA A 792 3.59 26.18 -3.11
CA ALA A 792 3.22 26.15 -1.70
C ALA A 792 3.52 24.78 -1.06
N VAL A 793 4.06 24.78 0.17
CA VAL A 793 4.34 23.57 0.96
C VAL A 793 3.01 22.93 1.39
N SER A 794 2.96 21.60 1.36
CA SER A 794 1.73 20.80 1.56
C SER A 794 0.96 21.20 2.84
N PRO A 795 -0.31 21.63 2.74
CA PRO A 795 -1.16 21.88 3.90
C PRO A 795 -1.73 20.56 4.44
N THR A 796 -1.69 20.37 5.77
CA THR A 796 -2.29 19.20 6.44
C THR A 796 -2.81 19.59 7.84
N PRO A 797 -3.85 18.91 8.37
CA PRO A 797 -4.56 19.35 9.57
C PRO A 797 -3.94 18.84 10.89
N PHE A 798 -4.01 19.71 11.90
CA PHE A 798 -3.83 19.45 13.33
C PHE A 798 -2.46 18.96 13.84
N GLN A 799 -2.25 19.23 15.12
CA GLN A 799 -0.97 19.22 15.84
C GLN A 799 -1.00 18.15 16.95
N MET A 800 0.07 17.37 17.10
CA MET A 800 0.15 16.29 18.10
C MET A 800 1.61 15.96 18.45
N GLU A 801 1.83 15.36 19.62
CA GLU A 801 3.14 14.93 20.11
C GLU A 801 3.78 13.80 19.29
N LEU A 802 5.11 13.81 19.23
CA LEU A 802 5.95 13.02 18.31
C LEU A 802 5.93 11.49 18.51
N ALA A 803 5.42 10.99 19.64
CA ALA A 803 5.54 9.59 20.02
C ALA A 803 4.54 8.66 19.29
N THR A 804 3.42 9.19 18.81
CA THR A 804 2.26 8.36 18.44
C THR A 804 1.68 8.78 17.10
N ALA A 805 1.79 7.94 16.07
CA ALA A 805 1.33 8.24 14.71
C ALA A 805 -0.21 8.09 14.52
N LEU A 806 -0.99 8.73 15.39
CA LEU A 806 -2.45 8.74 15.35
C LEU A 806 -2.96 9.59 14.17
N ASP A 807 -4.12 9.19 13.63
CA ASP A 807 -4.86 9.90 12.58
C ASP A 807 -6.35 9.83 12.96
N PRO A 808 -6.90 10.83 13.66
CA PRO A 808 -8.25 10.75 14.20
C PRO A 808 -9.32 10.64 13.10
N ALA A 809 -9.11 11.28 11.93
CA ALA A 809 -10.06 11.22 10.82
C ALA A 809 -10.14 9.79 10.24
N ARG A 810 -8.99 9.11 10.13
CA ARG A 810 -8.92 7.71 9.68
C ARG A 810 -9.47 6.73 10.70
N GLU A 811 -9.17 6.90 12.00
CA GLU A 811 -9.72 6.01 13.02
C GLU A 811 -11.25 6.21 13.17
N LEU A 812 -11.76 7.44 12.97
CA LEU A 812 -13.20 7.72 12.83
C LEU A 812 -13.80 7.09 11.56
N GLN A 813 -13.10 7.13 10.42
CA GLN A 813 -13.53 6.43 9.21
C GLN A 813 -13.62 4.92 9.43
N ARG A 814 -12.66 4.32 10.14
CA ARG A 814 -12.69 2.90 10.50
C ARG A 814 -13.87 2.56 11.39
N LEU A 815 -14.18 3.40 12.39
CA LEU A 815 -15.37 3.25 13.23
C LEU A 815 -16.66 3.38 12.41
N HIS A 816 -16.74 4.31 11.45
CA HIS A 816 -17.86 4.39 10.51
C HIS A 816 -17.99 3.12 9.64
N SER A 817 -16.89 2.64 9.04
CA SER A 817 -16.87 1.39 8.26
C SER A 817 -17.32 0.18 9.11
N LEU A 818 -16.91 0.10 10.37
CA LEU A 818 -17.33 -0.95 11.31
C LEU A 818 -18.82 -0.85 11.71
N ILE A 819 -19.33 0.37 11.94
CA ILE A 819 -20.76 0.60 12.19
C ILE A 819 -21.59 0.14 11.00
N MET A 820 -21.22 0.54 9.78
CA MET A 820 -21.95 0.15 8.57
C MET A 820 -21.86 -1.37 8.29
N ALA A 821 -20.75 -2.02 8.63
CA ALA A 821 -20.60 -3.47 8.50
C ALA A 821 -21.46 -4.27 9.50
N ASN A 822 -21.79 -3.68 10.67
CA ASN A 822 -22.57 -4.30 11.74
C ASN A 822 -23.96 -3.64 11.91
N PHE A 823 -24.47 -2.95 10.89
CA PHE A 823 -25.65 -2.09 10.98
C PHE A 823 -26.92 -2.86 11.45
N HIS A 824 -27.14 -4.08 10.95
CA HIS A 824 -28.22 -4.96 11.43
C HIS A 824 -28.15 -5.21 12.95
N GLY A 825 -26.94 -5.29 13.52
CA GLY A 825 -26.76 -5.48 14.96
C GLY A 825 -27.25 -4.30 15.80
N LEU A 826 -27.29 -3.08 15.24
CA LEU A 826 -27.89 -1.92 15.90
C LEU A 826 -29.41 -1.95 15.85
N GLU A 827 -29.99 -2.43 14.74
CA GLU A 827 -31.44 -2.61 14.59
C GLU A 827 -31.97 -3.76 15.47
N GLU A 828 -31.24 -4.88 15.49
CA GLU A 828 -31.49 -6.03 16.36
C GLU A 828 -31.36 -5.65 17.84
N LEU A 829 -30.33 -4.89 18.23
CA LEU A 829 -30.18 -4.36 19.59
C LEU A 829 -31.32 -3.40 19.97
N ASP A 830 -31.75 -2.49 19.07
CA ASP A 830 -32.90 -1.62 19.36
C ASP A 830 -34.20 -2.43 19.55
N SER A 831 -34.39 -3.52 18.82
CA SER A 831 -35.54 -4.42 18.98
C SER A 831 -35.49 -5.27 20.26
N THR A 832 -34.29 -5.65 20.72
CA THR A 832 -34.08 -6.56 21.86
C THR A 832 -33.78 -5.86 23.19
N LEU A 833 -33.74 -4.51 23.20
CA LEU A 833 -33.67 -3.69 24.42
C LEU A 833 -34.94 -3.85 25.29
N THR A 834 -34.90 -4.88 26.13
CA THR A 834 -35.89 -5.22 27.18
C THR A 834 -35.68 -4.42 28.47
N ALA A 835 -36.61 -4.53 29.41
CA ALA A 835 -36.56 -3.92 30.74
C ALA A 835 -35.43 -4.45 31.67
N ALA A 836 -34.58 -5.36 31.18
CA ALA A 836 -33.39 -5.84 31.90
C ALA A 836 -32.15 -4.95 31.68
N CYS A 837 -32.21 -3.98 30.77
CA CYS A 837 -31.18 -2.94 30.64
C CYS A 837 -31.44 -1.80 31.65
N GLU A 838 -30.38 -1.23 32.24
CA GLU A 838 -30.46 -0.23 33.32
C GLU A 838 -31.17 1.07 32.89
N ASP A 839 -31.01 1.48 31.63
CA ASP A 839 -31.85 2.49 30.98
C ASP A 839 -32.04 2.14 29.48
N PRO A 840 -33.12 1.42 29.12
CA PRO A 840 -33.40 1.09 27.72
C PRO A 840 -33.75 2.32 26.89
N GLY A 841 -34.22 3.41 27.52
CA GLY A 841 -34.61 4.66 26.86
C GLY A 841 -33.40 5.47 26.41
N ALA A 842 -32.41 5.66 27.28
CA ALA A 842 -31.14 6.28 26.93
C ALA A 842 -30.35 5.45 25.92
N ALA A 843 -30.34 4.11 26.05
CA ALA A 843 -29.69 3.23 25.08
C ALA A 843 -30.32 3.37 23.69
N ARG A 844 -31.65 3.25 23.58
CA ARG A 844 -32.44 3.45 22.34
C ARG A 844 -32.24 4.85 21.73
N LYS A 845 -32.13 5.90 22.55
CA LYS A 845 -31.80 7.27 22.11
C LYS A 845 -30.39 7.37 21.52
N THR A 846 -29.44 6.60 22.04
CA THR A 846 -28.06 6.58 21.55
C THR A 846 -27.92 5.77 20.26
N ILE A 847 -28.58 4.62 20.16
CA ILE A 847 -28.65 3.81 18.92
C ILE A 847 -29.23 4.65 17.77
N LYS A 848 -30.34 5.36 17.99
CA LYS A 848 -30.95 6.21 16.96
C LYS A 848 -30.01 7.33 16.47
N LYS A 849 -29.32 8.02 17.39
CA LYS A 849 -28.27 8.99 17.03
C LYS A 849 -27.12 8.36 16.24
N LEU A 850 -26.64 7.17 16.64
CA LEU A 850 -25.58 6.47 15.90
C LEU A 850 -26.04 6.12 14.48
N ASN A 851 -27.27 5.64 14.32
CA ASN A 851 -27.84 5.33 13.00
C ASN A 851 -28.01 6.59 12.14
N GLU A 852 -28.46 7.72 12.71
CA GLU A 852 -28.55 9.02 12.03
C GLU A 852 -27.18 9.51 11.55
N ILE A 853 -26.17 9.48 12.42
CA ILE A 853 -24.79 9.91 12.12
C ILE A 853 -24.15 9.01 11.05
N ALA A 854 -24.27 7.70 11.19
CA ALA A 854 -23.71 6.75 10.24
C ALA A 854 -24.35 6.85 8.84
N ASN A 855 -25.68 6.97 8.77
CA ASN A 855 -26.36 7.18 7.48
C ASN A 855 -26.04 8.55 6.87
N SER A 856 -25.81 9.59 7.67
CA SER A 856 -25.36 10.90 7.19
C SER A 856 -23.97 10.82 6.55
N LEU A 857 -23.01 10.19 7.23
CA LEU A 857 -21.66 9.93 6.70
C LEU A 857 -21.69 9.06 5.44
N GLU A 858 -22.42 7.94 5.45
CA GLU A 858 -22.58 7.07 4.28
C GLU A 858 -23.25 7.78 3.09
N ARG A 859 -24.17 8.73 3.33
CA ARG A 859 -24.73 9.58 2.26
C ARG A 859 -23.65 10.49 1.63
N ILE A 860 -22.71 11.00 2.42
CA ILE A 860 -21.55 11.77 1.92
C ILE A 860 -20.63 10.85 1.10
N HIS A 861 -20.29 9.66 1.60
CA HIS A 861 -19.51 8.67 0.85
C HIS A 861 -20.17 8.26 -0.47
N ARG A 862 -21.49 8.03 -0.49
CA ARG A 862 -22.24 7.73 -1.72
C ARG A 862 -22.21 8.90 -2.71
N LYS A 863 -22.46 10.13 -2.24
CA LYS A 863 -22.38 11.33 -3.09
C LYS A 863 -20.99 11.48 -3.72
N TYR A 864 -19.93 11.28 -2.94
CA TYR A 864 -18.54 11.31 -3.42
C TYR A 864 -18.23 10.20 -4.43
N LYS A 865 -18.62 8.94 -4.14
CA LYS A 865 -18.43 7.81 -5.07
C LYS A 865 -19.14 8.06 -6.41
N THR A 866 -20.37 8.59 -6.40
CA THR A 866 -21.12 8.95 -7.62
C THR A 866 -20.53 10.13 -8.37
N MET A 867 -19.98 11.13 -7.67
CA MET A 867 -19.24 12.26 -8.26
C MET A 867 -17.98 11.75 -8.99
N LEU A 868 -17.12 11.01 -8.28
CA LEU A 868 -15.90 10.42 -8.83
C LEU A 868 -16.20 9.55 -10.08
N ALA A 869 -17.23 8.72 -10.01
CA ALA A 869 -17.65 7.87 -11.12
C ALA A 869 -18.22 8.64 -12.34
N ARG A 870 -18.77 9.85 -12.13
CA ARG A 870 -19.22 10.74 -13.21
C ARG A 870 -18.06 11.49 -13.86
N GLU A 871 -17.02 11.79 -13.08
CA GLU A 871 -15.83 12.53 -13.54
C GLU A 871 -14.79 11.63 -14.22
N MET A 872 -14.78 10.32 -13.93
CA MET A 872 -13.94 9.33 -14.60
C MET A 872 -14.36 9.09 -16.07
N ARG A 873 -13.77 9.86 -16.99
CA ARG A 873 -13.92 9.69 -18.45
C ARG A 873 -13.14 8.45 -18.93
N TYR A 874 -13.74 7.60 -19.76
CA TYR A 874 -13.04 6.45 -20.37
C TYR A 874 -11.96 6.93 -21.35
N GLY A 875 -10.75 6.37 -21.26
CA GLY A 875 -9.55 6.85 -21.95
C GLY A 875 -8.80 7.97 -21.23
N SER A 876 -9.28 8.43 -20.07
CA SER A 876 -8.48 9.27 -19.17
C SER A 876 -7.34 8.47 -18.51
N ARG A 877 -6.36 9.18 -17.95
CA ARG A 877 -5.28 8.58 -17.15
C ARG A 877 -5.78 7.83 -15.91
N GLN A 878 -6.99 8.14 -15.45
CA GLN A 878 -7.69 7.52 -14.32
C GLN A 878 -8.48 6.27 -14.75
N ALA A 879 -8.85 6.14 -16.02
CA ALA A 879 -9.54 4.98 -16.59
C ALA A 879 -9.06 4.67 -18.03
N PRO A 880 -7.82 4.16 -18.21
CA PRO A 880 -7.25 3.88 -19.53
C PRO A 880 -8.00 2.77 -20.29
N ILE A 881 -7.96 2.84 -21.62
CA ILE A 881 -8.47 1.80 -22.52
C ILE A 881 -7.64 0.51 -22.34
N GLY A 882 -8.30 -0.65 -22.43
CA GLY A 882 -7.68 -1.94 -22.12
C GLY A 882 -7.72 -2.28 -20.62
N ASP A 883 -8.61 -1.63 -19.88
CA ASP A 883 -9.02 -2.00 -18.52
C ASP A 883 -10.46 -2.55 -18.52
N ASP A 884 -10.61 -3.82 -18.15
CA ASP A 884 -11.93 -4.47 -18.02
C ASP A 884 -12.80 -3.80 -16.94
N ASN A 885 -12.17 -3.13 -15.98
CA ASN A 885 -12.85 -2.52 -14.83
C ASN A 885 -13.85 -1.44 -15.21
N TYR A 886 -13.63 -0.70 -16.30
CA TYR A 886 -14.60 0.32 -16.71
C TYR A 886 -15.96 -0.31 -17.01
N LEU A 887 -15.96 -1.46 -17.72
CA LEU A 887 -17.18 -2.21 -18.04
C LEU A 887 -17.86 -2.75 -16.78
N HIS A 888 -17.10 -3.28 -15.81
CA HIS A 888 -17.65 -3.73 -14.52
C HIS A 888 -18.21 -2.57 -13.67
N THR A 889 -17.47 -1.47 -13.58
CA THR A 889 -17.87 -0.28 -12.82
C THR A 889 -19.15 0.35 -13.41
N SER A 890 -19.21 0.56 -14.72
CA SER A 890 -20.41 1.06 -15.39
C SER A 890 -21.62 0.13 -15.24
N ARG A 891 -21.43 -1.20 -15.25
CA ARG A 891 -22.50 -2.18 -14.97
C ARG A 891 -22.99 -2.10 -13.52
N MET A 892 -22.09 -1.99 -12.54
CA MET A 892 -22.48 -1.84 -11.13
C MET A 892 -23.19 -0.51 -10.86
N ILE A 893 -22.74 0.58 -11.49
CA ILE A 893 -23.40 1.89 -11.41
C ILE A 893 -24.79 1.84 -12.06
N ALA A 894 -24.94 1.19 -13.21
CA ALA A 894 -26.25 1.00 -13.85
C ALA A 894 -27.22 0.20 -12.95
N ALA A 895 -26.74 -0.87 -12.30
CA ALA A 895 -27.54 -1.64 -11.35
C ALA A 895 -27.95 -0.80 -10.11
N ALA A 896 -27.03 -0.04 -9.53
CA ALA A 896 -27.31 0.85 -8.39
C ALA A 896 -28.26 2.03 -8.76
N ALA A 897 -28.13 2.56 -9.99
CA ALA A 897 -29.04 3.56 -10.51
C ALA A 897 -30.46 2.99 -10.72
N ALA A 898 -30.57 1.77 -11.24
CA ALA A 898 -31.84 1.06 -11.39
C ALA A 898 -32.52 0.80 -10.03
N SER A 899 -31.77 0.33 -9.01
CA SER A 899 -32.30 0.12 -7.66
C SER A 899 -32.67 1.42 -6.92
N SER A 900 -32.24 2.59 -7.41
CA SER A 900 -32.61 3.90 -6.86
C SER A 900 -33.68 4.64 -7.68
N GLY A 901 -34.28 3.98 -8.68
CA GLY A 901 -35.36 4.54 -9.51
C GLY A 901 -34.96 5.71 -10.43
N ASN A 902 -33.67 6.03 -10.52
CA ASN A 902 -33.20 7.26 -11.17
C ASN A 902 -32.91 7.04 -12.67
N GLY A 903 -33.98 6.97 -13.48
CA GLY A 903 -33.96 6.54 -14.88
C GLY A 903 -32.96 7.28 -15.79
N ASN A 904 -32.73 8.58 -15.57
CA ASN A 904 -31.77 9.35 -16.39
C ASN A 904 -30.32 8.88 -16.18
N LEU A 905 -29.94 8.41 -14.97
CA LEU A 905 -28.63 7.81 -14.76
C LEU A 905 -28.53 6.44 -15.45
N ALA A 906 -29.58 5.63 -15.39
CA ALA A 906 -29.61 4.32 -16.04
C ALA A 906 -29.45 4.44 -17.57
N ALA A 907 -30.13 5.40 -18.21
CA ALA A 907 -29.98 5.70 -19.63
C ALA A 907 -28.54 6.15 -19.97
N THR A 908 -27.95 7.03 -19.15
CA THR A 908 -26.58 7.53 -19.38
C THR A 908 -25.53 6.41 -19.23
N ALA A 909 -25.67 5.55 -18.22
CA ALA A 909 -24.78 4.41 -18.02
C ALA A 909 -24.96 3.35 -19.12
N ALA A 910 -26.18 3.10 -19.58
CA ALA A 910 -26.47 2.21 -20.71
C ALA A 910 -25.84 2.71 -22.01
N ALA A 911 -25.87 4.04 -22.27
CA ALA A 911 -25.20 4.63 -23.44
C ALA A 911 -23.67 4.42 -23.41
N ALA A 912 -23.03 4.54 -22.24
CA ALA A 912 -21.60 4.25 -22.10
C ALA A 912 -21.27 2.78 -22.39
N VAL A 913 -22.08 1.84 -21.89
CA VAL A 913 -21.92 0.40 -22.17
C VAL A 913 -22.18 0.08 -23.65
N ALA A 914 -23.18 0.73 -24.27
CA ALA A 914 -23.50 0.55 -25.68
C ALA A 914 -22.36 1.06 -26.59
N ALA A 915 -21.80 2.24 -26.31
CA ALA A 915 -20.64 2.77 -27.04
C ALA A 915 -19.42 1.83 -26.96
N SER A 916 -19.15 1.26 -25.78
CA SER A 916 -18.07 0.27 -25.62
C SER A 916 -18.33 -1.05 -26.37
N SER A 917 -19.59 -1.40 -26.62
CA SER A 917 -19.96 -2.67 -27.29
C SER A 917 -19.70 -2.70 -28.81
N MET A 918 -19.36 -1.56 -29.43
CA MET A 918 -18.99 -1.48 -30.85
C MET A 918 -17.50 -1.72 -31.14
N LEU A 919 -16.67 -1.86 -30.10
CA LEU A 919 -15.33 -2.42 -30.23
C LEU A 919 -15.40 -3.95 -30.03
N PRO A 920 -14.61 -4.75 -30.78
CA PRO A 920 -14.65 -6.20 -30.68
C PRO A 920 -14.18 -6.66 -29.30
N ALA A 921 -15.06 -7.36 -28.57
CA ALA A 921 -14.68 -8.02 -27.33
C ALA A 921 -13.53 -9.00 -27.58
N SER A 922 -12.48 -8.91 -26.76
CA SER A 922 -11.41 -9.90 -26.72
C SER A 922 -12.01 -11.29 -26.42
N GLN A 923 -11.68 -12.29 -27.24
CA GLN A 923 -12.31 -13.61 -27.19
C GLN A 923 -11.89 -14.44 -25.97
N HIS A 924 -12.45 -14.12 -24.80
CA HIS A 924 -12.54 -15.02 -23.67
C HIS A 924 -13.96 -15.63 -23.62
N PHE A 925 -14.08 -16.86 -24.09
CA PHE A 925 -15.31 -17.65 -24.01
C PHE A 925 -15.46 -18.28 -22.61
N ASP A 926 -15.70 -17.45 -21.59
CA ASP A 926 -16.24 -17.95 -20.32
C ASP A 926 -17.73 -18.28 -20.49
N LYS A 927 -17.99 -19.52 -20.90
CA LYS A 927 -19.33 -20.10 -20.79
C LYS A 927 -19.55 -20.60 -19.36
N SER A 928 -20.32 -19.83 -18.59
CA SER A 928 -21.01 -20.36 -17.42
C SER A 928 -21.76 -21.66 -17.81
N PRO A 929 -21.80 -22.70 -16.96
CA PRO A 929 -22.42 -23.99 -17.29
C PRO A 929 -23.95 -23.90 -17.30
N GLY A 930 -24.50 -23.34 -18.37
CA GLY A 930 -25.93 -23.33 -18.64
C GLY A 930 -26.47 -24.73 -18.91
N LEU A 931 -27.56 -25.09 -18.23
CA LEU A 931 -28.24 -26.38 -18.33
C LEU A 931 -28.66 -26.68 -19.79
N PHE A 932 -28.02 -27.69 -20.40
CA PHE A 932 -28.45 -28.20 -21.70
C PHE A 932 -29.68 -29.10 -21.56
N HIS A 933 -30.87 -28.51 -21.65
CA HIS A 933 -32.08 -29.26 -21.96
C HIS A 933 -32.02 -29.75 -23.42
N ARG A 934 -31.82 -31.06 -23.62
CA ARG A 934 -32.07 -31.74 -24.89
C ARG A 934 -32.73 -33.09 -24.65
N ASN A 935 -33.94 -33.24 -25.18
CA ASN A 935 -34.69 -34.49 -25.15
C ASN A 935 -34.03 -35.54 -26.06
N HIS A 936 -33.59 -36.66 -25.50
CA HIS A 936 -33.71 -38.00 -26.07
C HIS A 936 -33.49 -39.05 -24.95
N PRO A 937 -34.04 -40.28 -25.05
CA PRO A 937 -34.20 -41.16 -23.90
C PRO A 937 -32.91 -41.89 -23.50
N LEU A 938 -32.66 -41.94 -22.19
CA LEU A 938 -31.58 -42.71 -21.58
C LEU A 938 -31.85 -44.22 -21.66
N ARG A 939 -30.80 -45.02 -21.93
CA ARG A 939 -30.82 -46.46 -21.66
C ARG A 939 -30.55 -46.71 -20.17
N ARG A 940 -31.17 -47.75 -19.61
CA ARG A 940 -30.94 -48.20 -18.23
C ARG A 940 -29.66 -49.04 -18.16
N SER A 941 -28.57 -48.51 -17.61
CA SER A 941 -27.39 -49.28 -17.21
C SER A 941 -26.49 -48.59 -16.17
N ASP A 942 -26.31 -47.27 -16.26
CA ASP A 942 -25.13 -46.61 -15.64
C ASP A 942 -25.40 -46.00 -14.24
N ASN A 943 -26.41 -46.48 -13.51
CA ASN A 943 -26.93 -45.81 -12.31
C ASN A 943 -26.24 -46.20 -10.98
N GLU A 944 -25.17 -47.00 -11.02
CA GLU A 944 -24.46 -47.54 -9.85
C GLU A 944 -22.98 -47.13 -9.81
N ARG A 945 -22.68 -45.81 -9.79
CA ARG A 945 -21.31 -45.35 -9.48
C ARG A 945 -21.11 -43.96 -8.87
N PHE A 946 -22.17 -43.25 -8.50
CA PHE A 946 -22.09 -41.92 -7.85
C PHE A 946 -22.77 -41.91 -6.48
N SER A 947 -22.18 -42.63 -5.51
CA SER A 947 -22.62 -42.65 -4.11
C SER A 947 -21.44 -42.76 -3.11
N GLN A 948 -20.26 -42.23 -3.46
CA GLN A 948 -19.13 -42.02 -2.53
C GLN A 948 -18.04 -41.10 -3.13
N CYS A 949 -18.24 -39.78 -3.04
CA CYS A 949 -17.24 -38.70 -3.06
C CYS A 949 -17.95 -37.39 -2.65
#